data_AF-A0A1I4F7H7-F1
#
_entry.id   AF-A0A1I4F7H7-F1
#
_cell.length_a   1.000
_cell.length_b   1.000
_cell.length_c   1.000
_cell.angle_alpha   90.00
_cell.angle_beta   90.00
_cell.angle_gamma   90.00
#
_symmetry.space_group_name_H-M   'P 1'
#
loop_
_entity.id
_entity.type
_entity.pdbx_description
1 polymer ?
#
loop_
_entity_poly.entity_id
_entity_poly.type
_entity_poly.pdbx_seq_one_letter_code
_entity_poly.pdbx_strand_id
1 'polypeptide(L)'
;MAFPARSLPLILGLALTGSAVLAAQQGEIRNPNPASAPQVPASDATAPAAQMKDEAKPAADPVAADALRLDPKGTGEAAPDKALPAAASGYASTDSDAPVAFPLPDASVSPAAPAPEVPDPNRPVLSGETDLGQLRQAIDLYRKGKVSDGDRLAAGFTDPAARALLEWVAIRAGAGIGFERVVAFTRANPDWPAGPLLRRRAEEMLLSEKKSPAVVRAFFATSKPASAPGKFALALALRADGLDADAAALVRDLWREDSFGKSLETKVADAFPGVLTVIDHRARMERALLKEDYTAASRAADYAGGSYASLVRARRAVENKSGAAAALNAVPPSLRNDASYLLSRAQYFRRADKTEEAAKVLLAAPSNPEILIDGDEWWVERRIVARKLMDAGDAKTAQAVAAGHSARTTEKRIEAEFHAGWIALRFLNDPAEAERRFAQAAAVAETPISLARAAYWQGRAAEAAGKAAEAKGFYERAALQPIAYYGQLARAKLGQNSLPLRKAAELSAPARTAFDDRLFVRGLKLLAAASLKELALPLYIDAAKSLTDEAQVNALGETAVEVKDARALVAIGKLATQRGLALDAHAYPTIGIPEYETFTAVPQVERAMVFAIARQESQFDPRAQSGVGARGLMQMMPATAQRTARRVSTSYDTDRLTSDPAYNARLGQAHLGELMEDWKGSYILAFASYNAGGGNVKKWIDAYGDPRRPEVDAVDWVERIPFTETRNYVQRVMENLQVYRNRLDGKSTLAIERDLARGARAAVSAEAQP
;
A
#
# COMPACT_ATOMS: atom_id res chain seq x y z
N MET A 1 -10.26 -15.18 30.63
CA MET A 1 -10.02 -15.65 29.25
C MET A 1 -10.94 -14.84 28.32
N ALA A 2 -10.40 -13.83 27.65
CA ALA A 2 -11.01 -13.07 26.55
C ALA A 2 -9.90 -12.15 26.02
N PHE A 3 -9.38 -12.40 24.82
CA PHE A 3 -8.35 -11.58 24.18
C PHE A 3 -9.02 -10.48 23.34
N PRO A 4 -8.61 -9.20 23.44
CA PRO A 4 -9.12 -8.16 22.55
C PRO A 4 -8.39 -8.20 21.19
N ALA A 5 -9.15 -7.95 20.14
CA ALA A 5 -8.77 -8.01 18.74
C ALA A 5 -7.61 -7.04 18.40
N ARG A 6 -6.57 -7.56 17.75
CA ARG A 6 -5.51 -6.78 17.11
C ARG A 6 -5.98 -6.32 15.73
N SER A 7 -6.01 -5.02 15.51
CA SER A 7 -6.09 -4.40 14.19
C SER A 7 -4.77 -4.64 13.45
N LEU A 8 -4.76 -5.56 12.48
CA LEU A 8 -3.68 -5.78 11.53
C LEU A 8 -3.78 -4.77 10.37
N PRO A 9 -2.66 -4.34 9.76
CA PRO A 9 -2.70 -3.71 8.46
C PRO A 9 -3.12 -4.77 7.43
N LEU A 10 -4.23 -4.53 6.73
CA LEU A 10 -4.67 -5.35 5.60
C LEU A 10 -3.61 -5.31 4.50
N ILE A 11 -2.90 -6.42 4.31
CA ILE A 11 -2.38 -6.78 2.99
C ILE A 11 -3.54 -7.53 2.32
N LEU A 12 -4.20 -6.86 1.37
CA LEU A 12 -5.37 -7.33 0.66
C LEU A 12 -4.98 -8.49 -0.29
N GLY A 13 -4.89 -9.71 0.25
CA GLY A 13 -4.83 -10.94 -0.54
C GLY A 13 -6.23 -11.44 -0.83
N LEU A 14 -6.79 -11.09 -1.99
CA LEU A 14 -8.13 -11.51 -2.42
C LEU A 14 -8.04 -12.63 -3.47
N ALA A 15 -8.25 -13.85 -2.96
CA ALA A 15 -8.86 -15.05 -3.53
C ALA A 15 -8.73 -15.38 -5.05
N LEU A 16 -8.15 -16.55 -5.33
CA LEU A 16 -8.60 -17.45 -6.40
C LEU A 16 -9.33 -18.63 -5.76
N THR A 17 -10.61 -18.78 -6.08
CA THR A 17 -11.43 -19.95 -5.75
C THR A 17 -10.91 -21.18 -6.50
N GLY A 18 -10.44 -22.19 -5.76
CA GLY A 18 -10.05 -23.49 -6.32
C GLY A 18 -11.28 -24.35 -6.62
N SER A 19 -11.37 -24.85 -7.85
CA SER A 19 -12.25 -25.96 -8.21
C SER A 19 -11.52 -27.27 -7.90
N ALA A 20 -12.09 -28.10 -7.02
CA ALA A 20 -11.60 -29.44 -6.75
C ALA A 20 -12.11 -30.41 -7.83
N VAL A 21 -11.19 -31.08 -8.51
CA VAL A 21 -11.47 -32.25 -9.36
C VAL A 21 -11.11 -33.49 -8.53
N LEU A 22 -12.10 -34.31 -8.17
CA LEU A 22 -11.89 -35.66 -7.68
C LEU A 22 -11.84 -36.62 -8.87
N ALA A 23 -10.81 -37.47 -8.91
CA ALA A 23 -10.72 -38.59 -9.84
C ALA A 23 -10.97 -39.92 -9.12
N ALA A 24 -11.93 -40.66 -9.69
CA ALA A 24 -12.02 -42.11 -9.88
C ALA A 24 -12.00 -43.10 -8.69
N GLN A 25 -13.11 -43.83 -8.56
CA GLN A 25 -13.11 -45.26 -8.28
C GLN A 25 -14.06 -45.98 -9.26
N GLN A 26 -13.66 -47.21 -9.59
CA GLN A 26 -14.09 -48.08 -10.66
C GLN A 26 -15.51 -48.67 -10.48
N GLY A 27 -16.15 -49.02 -11.60
CA GLY A 27 -17.33 -49.87 -11.65
C GLY A 27 -17.80 -50.07 -13.10
N GLU A 28 -17.51 -51.24 -13.65
CA GLU A 28 -17.90 -51.71 -15.00
C GLU A 28 -19.42 -51.71 -15.23
N ILE A 29 -19.85 -51.58 -16.49
CA ILE A 29 -20.64 -52.58 -17.26
C ILE A 29 -21.45 -51.92 -18.41
N ARG A 30 -21.16 -52.42 -19.62
CA ARG A 30 -21.97 -52.52 -20.87
C ARG A 30 -22.28 -51.29 -21.75
N ASN A 31 -21.65 -51.34 -22.92
CA ASN A 31 -22.10 -50.80 -24.21
C ASN A 31 -23.17 -51.75 -24.83
N PRO A 32 -24.05 -51.29 -25.75
CA PRO A 32 -23.63 -51.21 -27.16
C PRO A 32 -24.25 -50.08 -28.02
N ASN A 33 -23.38 -49.33 -28.71
CA ASN A 33 -23.31 -49.09 -30.18
C ASN A 33 -24.50 -48.43 -30.95
N PRO A 34 -24.33 -48.02 -32.24
CA PRO A 34 -24.04 -46.63 -32.63
C PRO A 34 -25.03 -46.06 -33.67
N ALA A 35 -24.95 -44.76 -34.00
CA ALA A 35 -24.97 -44.20 -35.38
C ALA A 35 -25.36 -42.70 -35.45
N SER A 36 -24.80 -42.04 -36.47
CA SER A 36 -25.36 -40.91 -37.25
C SER A 36 -25.15 -39.46 -36.76
N ALA A 37 -24.23 -38.76 -37.44
CA ALA A 37 -24.45 -37.36 -37.87
C ALA A 37 -25.64 -37.33 -38.89
N PRO A 38 -26.32 -36.19 -39.24
CA PRO A 38 -25.78 -34.83 -39.36
C PRO A 38 -26.77 -33.63 -39.13
N GLN A 39 -26.26 -32.42 -39.38
CA GLN A 39 -26.95 -31.22 -39.90
C GLN A 39 -27.90 -30.35 -39.03
N VAL A 40 -27.70 -29.04 -39.25
CA VAL A 40 -28.44 -27.85 -38.78
C VAL A 40 -29.89 -27.85 -39.30
N PRO A 41 -30.84 -27.28 -38.54
CA PRO A 41 -31.51 -26.08 -39.05
C PRO A 41 -31.66 -24.97 -38.00
N ALA A 42 -31.66 -23.73 -38.51
CA ALA A 42 -32.09 -22.53 -37.81
C ALA A 42 -33.57 -22.60 -37.40
N SER A 43 -33.96 -21.89 -36.34
CA SER A 43 -35.14 -21.02 -36.28
C SER A 43 -35.52 -20.70 -34.82
N ASP A 44 -35.60 -19.39 -34.55
CA ASP A 44 -36.53 -18.68 -33.68
C ASP A 44 -36.71 -19.08 -32.22
N ALA A 45 -36.10 -18.27 -31.35
CA ALA A 45 -36.78 -17.76 -30.16
C ALA A 45 -36.21 -16.37 -29.81
N THR A 46 -36.83 -15.34 -30.39
CA THR A 46 -36.78 -13.97 -29.90
C THR A 46 -37.36 -13.93 -28.49
N ALA A 47 -36.53 -13.63 -27.49
CA ALA A 47 -36.99 -13.25 -26.15
C ALA A 47 -36.80 -11.74 -25.95
N PRO A 48 -37.78 -11.02 -25.40
CA PRO A 48 -37.96 -9.62 -25.70
C PRO A 48 -37.03 -8.72 -24.89
N ALA A 49 -36.43 -7.75 -25.60
CA ALA A 49 -35.98 -6.50 -25.01
C ALA A 49 -37.19 -5.81 -24.35
N ALA A 50 -37.30 -5.90 -23.03
CA ALA A 50 -38.29 -5.17 -22.28
C ALA A 50 -37.93 -3.68 -22.28
N GLN A 51 -38.51 -2.96 -23.25
CA GLN A 51 -38.62 -1.51 -23.23
C GLN A 51 -39.31 -1.07 -21.93
N MET A 52 -38.72 -0.05 -21.32
CA MET A 52 -39.27 0.65 -20.16
C MET A 52 -40.65 1.22 -20.53
N LYS A 53 -41.70 0.76 -19.84
CA LYS A 53 -42.97 1.47 -19.75
C LYS A 53 -42.97 2.26 -18.45
N ASP A 54 -43.14 3.57 -18.58
CA ASP A 54 -43.46 4.48 -17.48
C ASP A 54 -44.84 4.14 -16.91
N GLU A 55 -44.90 3.72 -15.65
CA GLU A 55 -46.13 3.68 -14.87
C GLU A 55 -45.90 4.26 -13.47
N ALA A 56 -46.85 5.12 -13.09
CA ALA A 56 -47.13 5.73 -11.78
C ALA A 56 -46.01 6.55 -11.11
N LYS A 57 -46.17 7.88 -11.18
CA LYS A 57 -45.39 8.91 -10.46
C LYS A 57 -45.43 8.66 -8.94
N PRO A 58 -44.33 8.22 -8.29
CA PRO A 58 -44.22 8.31 -6.84
C PRO A 58 -44.02 9.77 -6.47
N ALA A 59 -44.53 10.20 -5.31
CA ALA A 59 -44.25 11.53 -4.77
C ALA A 59 -42.74 11.79 -4.83
N ALA A 60 -42.35 12.88 -5.50
CA ALA A 60 -40.95 13.27 -5.59
C ALA A 60 -40.45 13.51 -4.17
N ASP A 61 -39.47 12.72 -3.74
CA ASP A 61 -38.70 12.97 -2.52
C ASP A 61 -37.75 14.13 -2.84
N PRO A 62 -38.03 15.37 -2.38
CA PRO A 62 -37.33 16.58 -2.84
C PRO A 62 -35.86 16.63 -2.41
N VAL A 63 -35.41 15.67 -1.60
CA VAL A 63 -34.05 15.60 -1.01
C VAL A 63 -33.10 14.71 -1.84
N ALA A 64 -33.61 13.96 -2.81
CA ALA A 64 -32.88 12.78 -3.31
C ALA A 64 -32.06 12.98 -4.62
N ALA A 65 -32.22 14.08 -5.35
CA ALA A 65 -31.40 14.34 -6.54
C ALA A 65 -30.08 15.03 -6.14
N ASP A 66 -29.11 14.22 -5.70
CA ASP A 66 -27.72 14.64 -5.40
C ASP A 66 -27.65 15.88 -4.50
N ALA A 67 -27.82 15.71 -3.18
CA ALA A 67 -27.69 16.80 -2.21
C ALA A 67 -26.32 17.52 -2.24
N LEU A 68 -25.34 17.00 -3.01
CA LEU A 68 -24.04 17.63 -3.31
C LEU A 68 -24.06 18.48 -4.60
N ARG A 69 -25.13 18.43 -5.40
CA ARG A 69 -25.42 19.39 -6.49
C ARG A 69 -26.10 20.62 -5.91
N LEU A 70 -25.39 21.38 -5.09
CA LEU A 70 -25.73 22.79 -4.94
C LEU A 70 -25.33 23.49 -6.24
N ASP A 71 -26.33 24.12 -6.86
CA ASP A 71 -26.34 24.89 -8.11
C ASP A 71 -24.99 25.44 -8.64
N PRO A 72 -24.73 25.37 -9.97
CA PRO A 72 -23.67 26.17 -10.60
C PRO A 72 -23.95 27.68 -10.60
N LYS A 73 -25.13 28.12 -10.13
CA LYS A 73 -25.50 29.52 -9.91
C LYS A 73 -25.95 29.69 -8.47
N GLY A 74 -25.03 30.08 -7.60
CA GLY A 74 -25.26 30.25 -6.17
C GLY A 74 -26.49 31.11 -5.87
N THR A 75 -27.52 30.49 -5.29
CA THR A 75 -28.53 31.11 -4.42
C THR A 75 -29.29 30.01 -3.68
N GLY A 76 -28.59 29.31 -2.78
CA GLY A 76 -29.20 28.40 -1.81
C GLY A 76 -28.35 28.46 -0.55
N GLU A 77 -28.88 29.04 0.52
CA GLU A 77 -28.20 29.26 1.80
C GLU A 77 -27.77 27.93 2.45
N ALA A 78 -26.61 27.42 2.06
CA ALA A 78 -25.69 26.87 3.04
C ALA A 78 -24.95 28.07 3.62
N ALA A 79 -25.15 28.36 4.91
CA ALA A 79 -24.37 29.37 5.62
C ALA A 79 -22.88 29.14 5.30
N PRO A 80 -22.08 30.19 5.04
CA PRO A 80 -20.69 30.02 4.71
C PRO A 80 -20.01 29.28 5.87
N ASP A 81 -19.62 28.03 5.63
CA ASP A 81 -18.80 27.26 6.57
C ASP A 81 -17.58 28.13 6.86
N LYS A 82 -17.46 28.61 8.10
CA LYS A 82 -16.24 29.27 8.52
C LYS A 82 -15.13 28.23 8.38
N ALA A 83 -14.20 28.47 7.47
CA ALA A 83 -13.09 27.56 7.25
C ALA A 83 -12.33 27.37 8.58
N LEU A 84 -12.01 26.12 8.91
CA LEU A 84 -11.16 25.82 10.06
C LEU A 84 -9.89 26.68 10.02
N PRO A 85 -9.39 27.16 11.18
CA PRO A 85 -8.18 27.96 11.23
C PRO A 85 -7.05 27.35 10.39
N ALA A 86 -6.49 28.16 9.49
CA ALA A 86 -5.39 27.73 8.63
C ALA A 86 -4.15 27.35 9.46
N ALA A 87 -3.85 28.11 10.51
CA ALA A 87 -2.77 27.88 11.46
C ALA A 87 -3.28 27.30 12.78
N ALA A 88 -2.48 26.44 13.41
CA ALA A 88 -2.80 25.81 14.69
C ALA A 88 -2.92 26.82 15.85
N SER A 89 -2.23 27.97 15.77
CA SER A 89 -2.34 29.05 16.74
C SER A 89 -3.76 29.58 16.89
N GLY A 90 -4.60 29.43 15.86
CA GLY A 90 -6.02 29.77 15.92
C GLY A 90 -6.84 28.91 16.90
N TYR A 91 -6.29 27.79 17.39
CA TYR A 91 -6.94 26.96 18.41
C TYR A 91 -6.54 27.32 19.85
N ALA A 92 -5.53 28.17 20.03
CA ALA A 92 -4.99 28.51 21.36
C ALA A 92 -6.06 29.17 22.25
N SER A 93 -6.03 28.88 23.55
CA SER A 93 -6.96 29.47 24.53
C SER A 93 -6.77 30.98 24.63
N THR A 94 -7.86 31.72 24.82
CA THR A 94 -7.83 33.15 25.18
C THR A 94 -7.66 33.37 26.69
N ASP A 95 -7.75 32.29 27.48
CA ASP A 95 -7.50 32.30 28.92
C ASP A 95 -6.00 32.49 29.19
N SER A 96 -5.65 33.58 29.88
CA SER A 96 -4.27 33.90 30.27
C SER A 96 -3.68 32.92 31.28
N ASP A 97 -4.52 32.21 32.02
CA ASP A 97 -4.12 31.20 33.01
C ASP A 97 -4.07 29.79 32.43
N ALA A 98 -4.34 29.64 31.13
CA ALA A 98 -4.23 28.36 30.45
C ALA A 98 -2.79 27.82 30.51
N PRO A 99 -2.60 26.50 30.68
CA PRO A 99 -1.28 25.91 30.67
C PRO A 99 -0.54 26.22 29.38
N VAL A 100 0.78 26.40 29.48
CA VAL A 100 1.65 26.68 28.32
C VAL A 100 1.47 25.60 27.27
N ALA A 101 1.39 26.01 25.99
CA ALA A 101 1.26 25.11 24.86
C ALA A 101 2.30 24.00 24.92
N PHE A 102 1.87 22.78 24.56
CA PHE A 102 2.74 21.61 24.53
C PHE A 102 3.31 21.44 23.13
N PRO A 103 4.55 21.89 22.83
CA PRO A 103 5.14 21.65 21.53
C PRO A 103 5.41 20.14 21.41
N LEU A 104 4.52 19.43 20.71
CA LEU A 104 4.82 18.08 20.26
C LEU A 104 5.54 18.19 18.92
N PRO A 105 6.79 17.68 18.79
CA PRO A 105 7.50 17.71 17.53
C PRO A 105 6.63 17.10 16.44
N ASP A 106 6.33 17.91 15.42
CA ASP A 106 5.61 17.43 14.27
C ASP A 106 6.62 16.68 13.40
N ALA A 107 6.47 15.36 13.24
CA ALA A 107 7.46 14.57 12.50
C ALA A 107 7.63 15.03 11.04
N SER A 108 6.68 15.80 10.51
CA SER A 108 6.74 16.45 9.19
C SER A 108 7.46 17.81 9.17
N VAL A 109 7.74 18.43 10.32
CA VAL A 109 8.25 19.82 10.41
C VAL A 109 9.39 19.99 11.41
N SER A 110 9.64 19.04 12.31
CA SER A 110 10.76 19.14 13.24
C SER A 110 12.08 18.96 12.50
N PRO A 111 12.97 19.99 12.47
CA PRO A 111 14.35 19.77 12.07
C PRO A 111 14.92 18.70 13.01
N ALA A 112 15.77 17.81 12.47
CA ALA A 112 16.55 16.90 13.31
C ALA A 112 17.19 17.75 14.42
N ALA A 113 17.02 17.33 15.69
CA ALA A 113 17.79 17.95 16.76
C ALA A 113 19.26 17.94 16.33
N PRO A 114 19.95 19.09 16.29
CA PRO A 114 21.34 19.13 15.90
C PRO A 114 22.09 18.11 16.76
N ALA A 115 22.93 17.29 16.13
CA ALA A 115 23.87 16.50 16.92
C ALA A 115 24.63 17.50 17.80
N PRO A 116 24.77 17.26 19.11
CA PRO A 116 25.59 18.14 19.93
C PRO A 116 26.99 18.20 19.27
N GLU A 117 27.47 19.41 18.99
CA GLU A 117 28.74 19.65 18.27
C GLU A 117 29.95 19.02 18.98
N VAL A 118 29.79 18.74 20.28
CA VAL A 118 30.80 18.09 21.12
C VAL A 118 30.13 16.97 21.93
N PRO A 119 30.60 15.72 21.85
CA PRO A 119 30.19 14.65 22.78
C PRO A 119 30.44 15.12 24.21
N ASP A 120 29.46 14.97 25.11
CA ASP A 120 29.65 15.30 26.53
C ASP A 120 30.69 14.32 27.13
N PRO A 121 31.91 14.78 27.46
CA PRO A 121 33.00 13.91 27.92
C PRO A 121 32.75 13.34 29.32
N ASN A 122 31.77 13.87 30.06
CA ASN A 122 31.36 13.40 31.37
C ASN A 122 30.11 12.51 31.32
N ARG A 123 29.55 12.26 30.13
CA ARG A 123 28.41 11.36 29.97
C ARG A 123 28.90 9.93 30.19
N PRO A 124 28.26 9.15 31.09
CA PRO A 124 28.73 7.81 31.41
C PRO A 124 28.80 6.95 30.14
N VAL A 125 30.03 6.59 29.76
CA VAL A 125 30.33 5.54 28.79
C VAL A 125 29.70 4.24 29.30
N LEU A 126 29.07 3.48 28.40
CA LEU A 126 28.43 2.18 28.66
C LEU A 126 29.22 1.35 29.70
N SER A 127 28.76 1.43 30.94
CA SER A 127 29.33 0.72 32.08
C SER A 127 28.16 0.17 32.90
N GLY A 128 27.59 -0.92 32.38
CA GLY A 128 26.57 -1.70 33.06
C GLY A 128 25.87 -2.63 32.09
N GLU A 129 26.08 -3.94 32.22
CA GLU A 129 25.27 -4.96 31.55
C GLU A 129 23.81 -4.74 31.96
N THR A 130 23.03 -4.07 31.12
CA THR A 130 21.58 -3.99 31.28
C THR A 130 21.06 -5.42 31.35
N ASP A 131 20.38 -5.80 32.44
CA ASP A 131 19.83 -7.14 32.61
C ASP A 131 18.77 -7.39 31.52
N LEU A 132 19.18 -8.11 30.46
CA LEU A 132 18.35 -8.43 29.31
C LEU A 132 17.20 -9.39 29.67
N GLY A 133 17.33 -10.16 30.76
CA GLY A 133 16.26 -11.00 31.30
C GLY A 133 15.14 -10.16 31.89
N GLN A 134 15.50 -9.24 32.80
CA GLN A 134 14.54 -8.30 33.39
C GLN A 134 13.94 -7.37 32.34
N LEU A 135 14.72 -6.93 31.34
CA LEU A 135 14.24 -6.07 30.26
C LEU A 135 13.13 -6.76 29.47
N ARG A 136 13.35 -8.02 29.08
CA ARG A 136 12.33 -8.85 28.40
C ARG A 136 11.10 -9.04 29.27
N GLN A 137 11.28 -9.30 30.56
CA GLN A 137 10.17 -9.48 31.50
C GLN A 137 9.32 -8.21 31.63
N ALA A 138 9.93 -7.04 31.79
CA ALA A 138 9.24 -5.75 31.86
C ALA A 138 8.47 -5.44 30.57
N ILE A 139 9.09 -5.66 29.40
CA ILE A 139 8.43 -5.51 28.09
C ILE A 139 7.20 -6.42 28.00
N ASP A 140 7.30 -7.68 28.41
CA ASP A 140 6.18 -8.62 28.36
C ASP A 140 5.06 -8.25 29.33
N LEU A 141 5.37 -7.66 30.49
CA LEU A 141 4.37 -7.14 31.42
C LEU A 141 3.57 -5.99 30.80
N TYR A 142 4.25 -5.01 30.18
CA TYR A 142 3.56 -3.93 29.47
C TYR A 142 2.71 -4.45 28.32
N ARG A 143 3.22 -5.40 27.51
CA ARG A 143 2.46 -6.02 26.42
C ARG A 143 1.23 -6.80 26.91
N LYS A 144 1.24 -7.26 28.16
CA LYS A 144 0.10 -7.91 28.83
C LYS A 144 -0.83 -6.92 29.56
N GLY A 145 -0.56 -5.61 29.50
CA GLY A 145 -1.33 -4.58 30.20
C GLY A 145 -1.05 -4.49 31.69
N LYS A 146 -0.02 -5.16 32.21
CA LYS A 146 0.37 -5.14 33.62
C LYS A 146 1.32 -3.97 33.91
N VAL A 147 0.81 -2.75 33.77
CA VAL A 147 1.61 -1.50 33.83
C VAL A 147 2.36 -1.39 35.16
N SER A 148 1.69 -1.51 36.31
CA SER A 148 2.33 -1.36 37.62
C SER A 148 3.44 -2.39 37.89
N ASP A 149 3.28 -3.62 37.39
CA ASP A 149 4.33 -4.64 37.50
C ASP A 149 5.53 -4.28 36.61
N GLY A 150 5.27 -3.79 35.40
CA GLY A 150 6.29 -3.28 34.49
C GLY A 150 7.04 -2.09 35.08
N ASP A 151 6.32 -1.14 35.67
CA ASP A 151 6.89 0.07 36.31
C ASP A 151 7.83 -0.30 37.47
N ARG A 152 7.46 -1.30 38.28
CA ARG A 152 8.32 -1.80 39.37
C ARG A 152 9.64 -2.36 38.85
N LEU A 153 9.62 -3.12 37.76
CA LEU A 153 10.86 -3.60 37.13
C LEU A 153 11.64 -2.45 36.49
N ALA A 154 10.96 -1.54 35.79
CA ALA A 154 11.57 -0.40 35.13
C ALA A 154 12.34 0.52 36.11
N ALA A 155 11.84 0.68 37.34
CA ALA A 155 12.50 1.46 38.38
C ALA A 155 13.90 0.92 38.77
N GLY A 156 14.13 -0.38 38.60
CA GLY A 156 15.41 -1.03 38.90
C GLY A 156 16.52 -0.79 37.86
N PHE A 157 16.18 -0.34 36.66
CA PHE A 157 17.19 -0.05 35.62
C PHE A 157 17.90 1.25 35.94
N THR A 158 19.23 1.31 35.84
CA THR A 158 20.00 2.56 35.94
C THR A 158 20.31 3.16 34.58
N ASP A 159 20.31 2.35 33.51
CA ASP A 159 20.55 2.81 32.14
C ASP A 159 19.38 3.71 31.65
N PRO A 160 19.63 5.00 31.34
CA PRO A 160 18.62 5.90 30.79
C PRO A 160 17.99 5.39 29.48
N ALA A 161 18.75 4.68 28.64
CA ALA A 161 18.23 4.14 27.38
C ALA A 161 17.23 3.00 27.64
N ALA A 162 17.51 2.13 28.62
CA ALA A 162 16.58 1.08 29.04
C ALA A 162 15.29 1.66 29.63
N ARG A 163 15.40 2.70 30.47
CA ARG A 163 14.24 3.41 31.03
C ARG A 163 13.38 4.05 29.93
N ALA A 164 13.98 4.80 29.02
CA ALA A 164 13.27 5.45 27.92
C ALA A 164 12.61 4.41 26.97
N LEU A 165 13.31 3.31 26.68
CA LEU A 165 12.76 2.20 25.91
C LEU A 165 11.54 1.57 26.58
N LEU A 166 11.63 1.25 27.88
CA LEU A 166 10.53 0.66 28.64
C LEU A 166 9.32 1.59 28.71
N GLU A 167 9.55 2.89 28.90
CA GLU A 167 8.50 3.91 28.88
C GLU A 167 7.80 4.00 27.52
N TRP A 168 8.57 4.01 26.43
CA TRP A 168 8.02 3.96 25.07
C TRP A 168 7.20 2.69 24.82
N VAL A 169 7.68 1.53 25.29
CA VAL A 169 6.94 0.25 25.19
C VAL A 169 5.62 0.32 25.97
N ALA A 170 5.63 0.90 27.17
CA ALA A 170 4.44 1.10 27.99
C ALA A 170 3.41 1.98 27.26
N ILE A 171 3.83 3.16 26.78
CA ILE A 171 2.97 4.09 26.02
C ILE A 171 2.41 3.45 24.74
N ARG A 172 3.24 2.69 24.01
CA ARG A 172 2.80 1.96 22.82
C ARG A 172 1.74 0.91 23.15
N ALA A 173 1.89 0.18 24.26
CA ALA A 173 0.90 -0.79 24.74
C ALA A 173 -0.44 -0.12 25.12
N GLY A 174 -0.39 1.10 25.66
CA GLY A 174 -1.52 2.03 25.80
C GLY A 174 -2.49 1.74 26.96
N ALA A 175 -2.67 0.49 27.37
CA ALA A 175 -3.54 0.15 28.49
C ALA A 175 -3.00 0.74 29.80
N GLY A 176 -3.77 1.56 30.52
CA GLY A 176 -3.38 2.13 31.82
C GLY A 176 -2.36 3.27 31.76
N ILE A 177 -2.12 3.84 30.57
CA ILE A 177 -1.20 4.97 30.37
C ILE A 177 -2.00 6.27 30.26
N GLY A 178 -1.74 7.23 31.15
CA GLY A 178 -2.45 8.50 31.18
C GLY A 178 -1.79 9.63 30.38
N PHE A 179 -2.53 10.71 30.15
CA PHE A 179 -2.11 11.89 29.38
C PHE A 179 -0.77 12.48 29.88
N GLU A 180 -0.65 12.69 31.19
CA GLU A 180 0.56 13.31 31.78
C GLU A 180 1.81 12.48 31.53
N ARG A 181 1.69 11.15 31.53
CA ARG A 181 2.80 10.22 31.28
C ARG A 181 3.30 10.33 29.83
N VAL A 182 2.38 10.41 28.86
CA VAL A 182 2.72 10.58 27.43
C VAL A 182 3.39 11.94 27.18
N VAL A 183 2.84 13.01 27.76
CA VAL A 183 3.38 14.37 27.63
C VAL A 183 4.75 14.48 28.29
N ALA A 184 4.91 13.92 29.50
CA ALA A 184 6.20 13.90 30.21
C ALA A 184 7.28 13.16 29.42
N PHE A 185 6.96 11.98 28.87
CA PHE A 185 7.90 11.24 28.03
C PHE A 185 8.32 12.05 26.80
N THR A 186 7.36 12.69 26.12
CA THR A 186 7.65 13.46 24.91
C THR A 186 8.51 14.69 25.21
N ARG A 187 8.25 15.37 26.33
CA ARG A 187 9.07 16.51 26.78
C ARG A 187 10.48 16.09 27.16
N ALA A 188 10.63 14.95 27.84
CA ALA A 188 11.92 14.45 28.27
C ALA A 188 12.76 13.85 27.12
N ASN A 189 12.13 13.45 26.02
CA ASN A 189 12.78 12.77 24.90
C ASN A 189 12.35 13.39 23.55
N PRO A 190 12.67 14.67 23.30
CA PRO A 190 12.22 15.38 22.09
C PRO A 190 12.79 14.80 20.79
N ASP A 191 13.90 14.05 20.85
CA ASP A 191 14.54 13.36 19.73
C ASP A 191 14.05 11.91 19.54
N TRP A 192 13.16 11.41 20.40
CA TRP A 192 12.64 10.05 20.28
C TRP A 192 11.69 9.95 19.07
N PRO A 193 11.97 9.07 18.10
CA PRO A 193 11.23 9.04 16.85
C PRO A 193 9.93 8.25 17.02
N ALA A 194 8.95 8.83 17.69
CA ALA A 194 7.61 8.25 17.85
C ALA A 194 6.49 9.32 17.86
N GLY A 195 6.78 10.53 17.37
CA GLY A 195 5.88 11.69 17.44
C GLY A 195 4.42 11.41 17.04
N PRO A 196 4.13 10.83 15.86
CA PRO A 196 2.76 10.56 15.44
C PRO A 196 2.00 9.59 16.35
N LEU A 197 2.69 8.55 16.88
CA LEU A 197 2.10 7.61 17.83
C LEU A 197 1.81 8.30 19.16
N LEU A 198 2.80 9.00 19.71
CA LEU A 198 2.68 9.72 20.99
C LEU A 198 1.58 10.77 20.92
N ARG A 199 1.49 11.53 19.82
CA ARG A 199 0.42 12.51 19.59
C ARG A 199 -0.95 11.84 19.59
N ARG A 200 -1.15 10.77 18.81
CA ARG A 200 -2.44 10.05 18.78
C ARG A 200 -2.83 9.51 20.17
N ARG A 201 -1.86 8.99 20.93
CA ARG A 201 -2.10 8.56 22.31
C ARG A 201 -2.51 9.71 23.22
N ALA A 202 -1.81 10.84 23.15
CA ALA A 202 -2.17 12.03 23.93
C ALA A 202 -3.57 12.54 23.55
N GLU A 203 -3.91 12.60 22.25
CA GLU A 203 -5.23 13.00 21.77
C GLU A 203 -6.35 12.05 22.24
N GLU A 204 -6.12 10.74 22.23
CA GLU A 204 -7.04 9.76 22.83
C GLU A 204 -7.28 10.06 24.31
N MET A 205 -6.22 10.38 25.06
CA MET A 205 -6.29 10.65 26.50
C MET A 205 -6.92 12.00 26.85
N LEU A 206 -6.77 13.03 26.01
CA LEU A 206 -7.51 14.29 26.17
C LEU A 206 -9.01 14.04 26.31
N LEU A 207 -9.54 13.16 25.46
CA LEU A 207 -10.95 12.79 25.47
C LEU A 207 -11.31 11.83 26.60
N SER A 208 -10.55 10.74 26.79
CA SER A 208 -10.92 9.71 27.76
C SER A 208 -10.80 10.17 29.21
N GLU A 209 -9.82 11.03 29.52
CA GLU A 209 -9.64 11.63 30.84
C GLU A 209 -10.45 12.93 31.03
N LYS A 210 -11.17 13.39 30.00
CA LYS A 210 -11.97 14.63 30.03
C LYS A 210 -11.14 15.84 30.49
N LYS A 211 -9.99 16.07 29.85
CA LYS A 211 -9.15 17.24 30.16
C LYS A 211 -9.92 18.55 29.96
N SER A 212 -9.57 19.58 30.72
CA SER A 212 -10.26 20.87 30.67
C SER A 212 -10.10 21.54 29.29
N PRO A 213 -11.05 22.40 28.88
CA PRO A 213 -10.94 23.14 27.61
C PRO A 213 -9.61 23.87 27.45
N ALA A 214 -9.11 24.52 28.50
CA ALA A 214 -7.81 25.19 28.50
C ALA A 214 -6.64 24.25 28.18
N VAL A 215 -6.59 23.04 28.77
CA VAL A 215 -5.55 22.03 28.48
C VAL A 215 -5.66 21.54 27.04
N VAL A 216 -6.87 21.26 26.56
CA VAL A 216 -7.11 20.79 25.19
C VAL A 216 -6.68 21.85 24.16
N ARG A 217 -7.06 23.11 24.36
CA ARG A 217 -6.68 24.22 23.47
C ARG A 217 -5.18 24.49 23.51
N ALA A 218 -4.56 24.43 24.68
CA ALA A 218 -3.11 24.55 24.83
C ALA A 218 -2.37 23.43 24.08
N PHE A 219 -2.88 22.20 24.11
CA PHE A 219 -2.31 21.08 23.37
C PHE A 219 -2.35 21.30 21.84
N PHE A 220 -3.44 21.84 21.32
CA PHE A 220 -3.61 22.09 19.88
C PHE A 220 -3.12 23.47 19.41
N ALA A 221 -2.60 24.31 20.30
CA ALA A 221 -2.10 25.65 19.94
C ALA A 221 -0.94 25.63 18.94
N THR A 222 -0.16 24.54 18.87
CA THR A 222 1.00 24.41 17.98
C THR A 222 0.86 23.30 16.94
N SER A 223 -0.21 22.50 17.00
CA SER A 223 -0.42 21.41 16.05
C SER A 223 -1.90 21.13 15.81
N LYS A 224 -2.26 20.76 14.58
CA LYS A 224 -3.64 20.37 14.25
C LYS A 224 -3.96 18.97 14.78
N PRO A 225 -5.22 18.68 15.14
CA PRO A 225 -5.63 17.35 15.57
C PRO A 225 -5.40 16.30 14.48
N ALA A 226 -4.82 15.16 14.87
CA ALA A 226 -4.42 14.06 13.98
C ALA A 226 -5.29 12.79 14.14
N SER A 227 -6.32 12.84 14.99
CA SER A 227 -7.22 11.73 15.27
C SER A 227 -8.67 12.20 15.51
N ALA A 228 -9.64 11.30 15.29
CA ALA A 228 -11.04 11.57 15.62
C ALA A 228 -11.27 11.91 17.11
N PRO A 229 -10.70 11.17 18.08
CA PRO A 229 -10.77 11.57 19.49
C PRO A 229 -10.22 12.98 19.75
N GLY A 230 -9.10 13.34 19.12
CA GLY A 230 -8.50 14.67 19.27
C GLY A 230 -9.36 15.79 18.68
N LYS A 231 -9.87 15.62 17.46
CA LYS A 231 -10.82 16.57 16.83
C LYS A 231 -12.08 16.73 17.69
N PHE A 232 -12.61 15.64 18.23
CA PHE A 232 -13.78 15.71 19.10
C PHE A 232 -13.49 16.41 20.44
N ALA A 233 -12.35 16.12 21.08
CA ALA A 233 -11.92 16.81 22.29
C ALA A 233 -11.78 18.32 22.04
N LEU A 234 -11.14 18.71 20.93
CA LEU A 234 -11.00 20.12 20.56
C LEU A 234 -12.35 20.79 20.26
N ALA A 235 -13.27 20.11 19.56
CA ALA A 235 -14.60 20.63 19.32
C ALA A 235 -15.37 20.89 20.63
N LEU A 236 -15.28 19.97 21.60
CA LEU A 236 -15.87 20.16 22.93
C LEU A 236 -15.26 21.37 23.66
N ALA A 237 -13.94 21.55 23.56
CA ALA A 237 -13.24 22.68 24.16
C ALA A 237 -13.63 24.02 23.52
N LEU A 238 -13.66 24.09 22.19
CA LEU A 238 -14.09 25.30 21.46
C LEU A 238 -15.53 25.68 21.80
N ARG A 239 -16.43 24.71 21.89
CA ARG A 239 -17.81 24.94 22.30
C ARG A 239 -17.91 25.49 23.72
N ALA A 240 -17.11 24.96 24.65
CA ALA A 240 -17.08 25.45 26.03
C ALA A 240 -16.67 26.93 26.12
N ASP A 241 -15.87 27.40 25.16
CA ASP A 241 -15.41 28.79 25.05
C ASP A 241 -16.31 29.66 24.14
N GLY A 242 -17.49 29.17 23.75
CA GLY A 242 -18.46 29.90 22.91
C GLY A 242 -18.08 30.00 21.43
N LEU A 243 -17.11 29.22 20.97
CA LEU A 243 -16.65 29.18 19.57
C LEU A 243 -17.45 28.12 18.76
N ASP A 244 -18.78 28.23 18.77
CA ASP A 244 -19.69 27.22 18.21
C ASP A 244 -19.47 26.93 16.72
N ALA A 245 -19.14 27.94 15.92
CA ALA A 245 -18.88 27.77 14.48
C ALA A 245 -17.63 26.93 14.21
N ASP A 246 -16.54 27.17 14.96
CA ASP A 246 -15.28 26.44 14.79
C ASP A 246 -15.44 25.00 15.32
N ALA A 247 -16.19 24.81 16.40
CA ALA A 247 -16.60 23.49 16.90
C ALA A 247 -17.44 22.72 15.86
N ALA A 248 -18.42 23.37 15.25
CA ALA A 248 -19.27 22.75 14.22
C ALA A 248 -18.46 22.32 12.99
N ALA A 249 -17.52 23.15 12.53
CA ALA A 249 -16.63 22.82 11.42
C ALA A 249 -15.76 21.58 11.72
N LEU A 250 -15.20 21.47 12.93
CA LEU A 250 -14.42 20.30 13.34
C LEU A 250 -15.27 19.02 13.41
N VAL A 251 -16.51 19.13 13.88
CA VAL A 251 -17.43 17.99 13.97
C VAL A 251 -17.82 17.48 12.57
N ARG A 252 -18.09 18.38 11.63
CA ARG A 252 -18.37 18.00 10.22
C ARG A 252 -17.15 17.34 9.58
N ASP A 253 -15.97 17.93 9.74
CA ASP A 253 -14.72 17.36 9.24
C ASP A 253 -14.44 15.97 9.82
N LEU A 254 -14.55 15.82 11.15
CA LEU A 254 -14.45 14.52 11.82
C LEU A 254 -15.43 13.49 11.23
N TRP A 255 -16.69 13.88 11.06
CA TRP A 255 -17.74 12.98 10.61
C TRP A 255 -17.57 12.54 9.16
N ARG A 256 -17.15 13.45 8.29
CA ARG A 256 -16.93 13.21 6.85
C ARG A 256 -15.63 12.48 6.58
N GLU A 257 -14.55 12.76 7.30
CA GLU A 257 -13.19 12.35 6.92
C GLU A 257 -12.56 11.25 7.78
N ASP A 258 -12.95 11.10 9.06
CA ASP A 258 -12.30 10.14 9.98
C ASP A 258 -13.02 8.80 10.14
N SER A 259 -12.27 7.73 10.40
CA SER A 259 -12.85 6.40 10.68
C SER A 259 -12.89 6.16 12.20
N PHE A 260 -14.07 5.86 12.74
CA PHE A 260 -14.24 5.64 14.17
C PHE A 260 -15.45 4.76 14.48
N GLY A 261 -15.44 4.13 15.65
CA GLY A 261 -16.47 3.19 16.07
C GLY A 261 -17.75 3.84 16.60
N LYS A 262 -18.78 3.01 16.79
CA LYS A 262 -20.12 3.41 17.26
C LYS A 262 -20.11 4.21 18.56
N SER A 263 -19.21 3.91 19.49
CA SER A 263 -19.13 4.63 20.77
C SER A 263 -18.81 6.12 20.59
N LEU A 264 -17.83 6.46 19.73
CA LEU A 264 -17.51 7.85 19.43
C LEU A 264 -18.59 8.51 18.56
N GLU A 265 -19.19 7.75 17.64
CA GLU A 265 -20.33 8.19 16.83
C GLU A 265 -21.50 8.69 17.68
N THR A 266 -21.93 7.91 18.67
CA THR A 266 -22.98 8.31 19.60
C THR A 266 -22.59 9.55 20.39
N LYS A 267 -21.36 9.59 20.95
CA LYS A 267 -20.89 10.76 21.71
C LYS A 267 -20.88 12.05 20.89
N VAL A 268 -20.46 11.98 19.62
CA VAL A 268 -20.43 13.14 18.72
C VAL A 268 -21.85 13.63 18.43
N ALA A 269 -22.77 12.72 18.10
CA ALA A 269 -24.16 13.07 17.81
C ALA A 269 -24.88 13.67 19.03
N ASP A 270 -24.68 13.09 20.22
CA ASP A 270 -25.28 13.58 21.47
C ASP A 270 -24.73 14.94 21.88
N ALA A 271 -23.42 15.15 21.68
CA ALA A 271 -22.77 16.40 22.05
C ALA A 271 -23.13 17.54 21.08
N PHE A 272 -23.34 17.28 19.79
CA PHE A 272 -23.54 18.32 18.78
C PHE A 272 -24.85 18.12 18.00
N PRO A 273 -26.01 18.19 18.67
CA PRO A 273 -27.30 18.04 18.00
C PRO A 273 -27.51 19.16 16.98
N GLY A 274 -28.00 18.82 15.79
CA GLY A 274 -28.31 19.78 14.71
C GLY A 274 -27.10 20.31 13.92
N VAL A 275 -25.86 19.96 14.28
CA VAL A 275 -24.66 20.36 13.53
C VAL A 275 -24.49 19.58 12.23
N LEU A 276 -24.76 18.27 12.29
CA LEU A 276 -24.63 17.34 11.17
C LEU A 276 -25.90 17.36 10.32
N THR A 277 -25.71 17.49 9.01
CA THR A 277 -26.76 17.57 8.01
C THR A 277 -26.91 16.24 7.26
N VAL A 278 -27.96 16.14 6.44
CA VAL A 278 -28.14 15.01 5.50
C VAL A 278 -26.91 14.82 4.60
N ILE A 279 -26.26 15.91 4.18
CA ILE A 279 -25.04 15.87 3.35
C ILE A 279 -23.88 15.21 4.10
N ASP A 280 -23.69 15.55 5.38
CA ASP A 280 -22.65 14.95 6.23
C ASP A 280 -22.87 13.44 6.39
N HIS A 281 -24.11 13.03 6.64
CA HIS A 281 -24.49 11.63 6.78
C HIS A 281 -24.33 10.86 5.46
N ARG A 282 -24.72 11.44 4.33
CA ARG A 282 -24.54 10.84 2.99
C ARG A 282 -23.06 10.68 2.64
N ALA A 283 -22.22 11.67 2.90
CA ALA A 283 -20.78 11.59 2.67
C ALA A 283 -20.13 10.47 3.49
N ARG A 284 -20.50 10.37 4.78
CA ARG A 284 -20.03 9.26 5.64
C ARG A 284 -20.54 7.90 5.17
N MET A 285 -21.79 7.80 4.74
CA MET A 285 -22.37 6.56 4.20
C MET A 285 -21.55 6.07 3.01
N GLU A 286 -21.28 6.94 2.03
CA GLU A 286 -20.55 6.55 0.84
C GLU A 286 -19.11 6.13 1.14
N ARG A 287 -18.40 6.90 1.97
CA ARG A 287 -17.05 6.53 2.41
C ARG A 287 -17.02 5.17 3.13
N ALA A 288 -18.04 4.86 3.93
CA ALA A 288 -18.17 3.56 4.56
C ALA A 288 -18.46 2.44 3.56
N LEU A 289 -19.31 2.68 2.54
CA LEU A 289 -19.55 1.72 1.45
C LEU A 289 -18.28 1.42 0.65
N LEU A 290 -17.49 2.45 0.34
CA LEU A 290 -16.23 2.33 -0.40
C LEU A 290 -15.18 1.52 0.38
N LYS A 291 -15.25 1.52 1.72
CA LYS A 291 -14.44 0.68 2.62
C LYS A 291 -15.09 -0.66 2.96
N GLU A 292 -16.22 -0.99 2.33
CA GLU A 292 -17.01 -2.20 2.60
C GLU A 292 -17.51 -2.33 4.06
N ASP A 293 -17.54 -1.23 4.83
CA ASP A 293 -18.16 -1.19 6.16
C ASP A 293 -19.67 -0.94 6.03
N TYR A 294 -20.39 -1.99 5.62
CA TYR A 294 -21.85 -1.96 5.45
C TYR A 294 -22.59 -1.63 6.75
N THR A 295 -21.98 -1.87 7.92
CA THR A 295 -22.60 -1.62 9.22
C THR A 295 -22.58 -0.14 9.55
N ALA A 296 -21.43 0.54 9.35
CA ALA A 296 -21.35 1.99 9.47
C ALA A 296 -22.14 2.70 8.36
N ALA A 297 -22.09 2.18 7.12
CA ALA A 297 -22.85 2.73 6.00
C ALA A 297 -24.37 2.70 6.26
N SER A 298 -24.90 1.60 6.79
CA SER A 298 -26.34 1.50 7.10
C SER A 298 -26.75 2.53 8.15
N ARG A 299 -26.01 2.68 9.25
CA ARG A 299 -26.31 3.69 10.27
C ARG A 299 -26.23 5.12 9.72
N ALA A 300 -25.21 5.41 8.92
CA ALA A 300 -25.06 6.70 8.26
C ALA A 300 -26.22 6.99 7.29
N ALA A 301 -26.71 5.98 6.56
CA ALA A 301 -27.89 6.10 5.72
C ALA A 301 -29.17 6.34 6.53
N ASP A 302 -29.32 5.68 7.69
CA ASP A 302 -30.45 5.90 8.60
C ASP A 302 -30.46 7.34 9.13
N TYR A 303 -29.29 7.89 9.48
CA TYR A 303 -29.17 9.30 9.87
C TYR A 303 -29.46 10.27 8.72
N ALA A 304 -29.06 9.95 7.49
CA ALA A 304 -29.39 10.76 6.32
C ALA A 304 -30.89 10.77 6.01
N GLY A 305 -31.60 9.70 6.40
CA GLY A 305 -33.02 9.54 6.16
C GLY A 305 -33.37 9.28 4.70
N GLY A 306 -34.64 9.50 4.35
CA GLY A 306 -35.16 9.29 2.99
C GLY A 306 -34.90 7.88 2.47
N SER A 307 -34.54 7.77 1.20
CA SER A 307 -34.35 6.49 0.52
C SER A 307 -32.88 6.01 0.48
N TYR A 308 -31.95 6.63 1.20
CA TYR A 308 -30.51 6.31 1.13
C TYR A 308 -30.16 4.88 1.54
N ALA A 309 -30.92 4.27 2.46
CA ALA A 309 -30.75 2.87 2.83
C ALA A 309 -30.91 1.90 1.63
N SER A 310 -31.61 2.32 0.55
CA SER A 310 -31.71 1.53 -0.68
C SER A 310 -30.37 1.41 -1.43
N LEU A 311 -29.50 2.44 -1.37
CA LEU A 311 -28.17 2.42 -1.98
C LEU A 311 -27.25 1.42 -1.28
N VAL A 312 -27.29 1.41 0.06
CA VAL A 312 -26.54 0.44 0.88
C VAL A 312 -26.98 -0.99 0.57
N ARG A 313 -28.29 -1.25 0.51
CA ARG A 313 -28.84 -2.56 0.13
C ARG A 313 -28.42 -2.98 -1.27
N ALA A 314 -28.49 -2.06 -2.25
CA ALA A 314 -28.08 -2.32 -3.62
C ALA A 314 -26.59 -2.67 -3.72
N ARG A 315 -25.69 -1.86 -3.13
CA ARG A 315 -24.25 -2.14 -3.10
C ARG A 315 -23.94 -3.50 -2.48
N ARG A 316 -24.54 -3.78 -1.32
CA ARG A 316 -24.33 -5.06 -0.62
C ARG A 316 -24.80 -6.26 -1.45
N ALA A 317 -25.93 -6.13 -2.16
CA ALA A 317 -26.43 -7.19 -3.05
C ALA A 317 -25.50 -7.43 -4.25
N VAL A 318 -24.92 -6.36 -4.82
CA VAL A 318 -23.91 -6.44 -5.89
C VAL A 318 -22.65 -7.16 -5.40
N GLU A 319 -22.16 -6.83 -4.20
CA GLU A 319 -20.97 -7.47 -3.64
C GLU A 319 -21.19 -8.95 -3.33
N ASN A 320 -22.33 -9.27 -2.70
CA ASN A 320 -22.73 -10.64 -2.39
C ASN A 320 -23.11 -11.48 -3.62
N LYS A 321 -23.20 -10.88 -4.80
CA LYS A 321 -23.63 -11.52 -6.06
C LYS A 321 -25.02 -12.20 -5.95
N SER A 322 -25.89 -11.69 -5.09
CA SER A 322 -27.22 -12.27 -4.84
C SER A 322 -28.28 -11.16 -4.77
N GLY A 323 -29.35 -11.32 -5.54
CA GLY A 323 -30.45 -10.35 -5.61
C GLY A 323 -30.08 -8.96 -6.17
N ALA A 324 -28.89 -8.81 -6.77
CA ALA A 324 -28.34 -7.52 -7.18
C ALA A 324 -29.25 -6.74 -8.15
N ALA A 325 -29.80 -7.40 -9.18
CA ALA A 325 -30.68 -6.76 -10.14
C ALA A 325 -31.97 -6.23 -9.48
N ALA A 326 -32.60 -7.04 -8.63
CA ALA A 326 -33.80 -6.64 -7.90
C ALA A 326 -33.51 -5.47 -6.95
N ALA A 327 -32.38 -5.54 -6.21
CA ALA A 327 -31.99 -4.48 -5.29
C ALA A 327 -31.66 -3.16 -6.00
N LEU A 328 -30.98 -3.20 -7.16
CA LEU A 328 -30.74 -2.02 -7.99
C LEU A 328 -32.02 -1.45 -8.60
N ASN A 329 -32.96 -2.30 -9.02
CA ASN A 329 -34.26 -1.85 -9.55
C ASN A 329 -35.13 -1.20 -8.46
N ALA A 330 -35.03 -1.68 -7.23
CA ALA A 330 -35.72 -1.13 -6.07
C ALA A 330 -35.18 0.23 -5.59
N VAL A 331 -34.02 0.69 -6.10
CA VAL A 331 -33.54 2.06 -5.83
C VAL A 331 -34.48 3.06 -6.54
N PRO A 332 -35.07 4.03 -5.80
CA PRO A 332 -36.00 5.00 -6.36
C PRO A 332 -35.38 5.82 -7.50
N PRO A 333 -36.17 6.24 -8.51
CA PRO A 333 -35.68 7.02 -9.64
C PRO A 333 -34.87 8.27 -9.26
N SER A 334 -35.24 8.95 -8.17
CA SER A 334 -34.54 10.14 -7.67
C SER A 334 -33.07 9.88 -7.29
N LEU A 335 -32.73 8.66 -6.85
CA LEU A 335 -31.37 8.27 -6.47
C LEU A 335 -30.57 7.58 -7.58
N ARG A 336 -31.16 7.33 -8.76
CA ARG A 336 -30.47 6.60 -9.85
C ARG A 336 -29.36 7.39 -10.54
N ASN A 337 -29.29 8.70 -10.28
CA ASN A 337 -28.19 9.56 -10.73
C ASN A 337 -27.15 9.82 -9.62
N ASP A 338 -27.34 9.26 -8.42
CA ASP A 338 -26.37 9.36 -7.32
C ASP A 338 -25.11 8.55 -7.68
N ALA A 339 -23.94 9.10 -7.35
CA ALA A 339 -22.64 8.47 -7.62
C ALA A 339 -22.55 7.04 -7.05
N SER A 340 -23.09 6.80 -5.86
CA SER A 340 -23.11 5.47 -5.22
C SER A 340 -23.90 4.46 -6.04
N TYR A 341 -25.04 4.88 -6.60
CA TYR A 341 -25.84 4.03 -7.48
C TYR A 341 -25.09 3.71 -8.77
N LEU A 342 -24.52 4.73 -9.42
CA LEU A 342 -23.79 4.56 -10.67
C LEU A 342 -22.60 3.62 -10.51
N LEU A 343 -21.80 3.77 -9.45
CA LEU A 343 -20.70 2.86 -9.17
C LEU A 343 -21.20 1.44 -8.84
N SER A 344 -22.32 1.30 -8.13
CA SER A 344 -22.93 -0.02 -7.86
C SER A 344 -23.38 -0.69 -9.16
N ARG A 345 -23.95 0.07 -10.08
CA ARG A 345 -24.43 -0.41 -11.38
C ARG A 345 -23.28 -0.78 -12.31
N ALA A 346 -22.20 0.01 -12.34
CA ALA A 346 -20.98 -0.33 -13.08
C ALA A 346 -20.37 -1.65 -12.57
N GLN A 347 -20.22 -1.80 -11.25
CA GLN A 347 -19.72 -3.04 -10.64
C GLN A 347 -20.62 -4.24 -10.93
N TYR A 348 -21.94 -4.06 -10.90
CA TYR A 348 -22.89 -5.10 -11.27
C TYR A 348 -22.66 -5.59 -12.70
N PHE A 349 -22.60 -4.67 -13.66
CA PHE A 349 -22.36 -5.02 -15.06
C PHE A 349 -20.99 -5.68 -15.26
N ARG A 350 -19.93 -5.15 -14.66
CA ARG A 350 -18.59 -5.75 -14.71
C ARG A 350 -18.58 -7.18 -14.17
N ARG A 351 -19.27 -7.44 -13.06
CA ARG A 351 -19.35 -8.77 -12.42
C ARG A 351 -20.24 -9.76 -13.19
N ALA A 352 -21.15 -9.25 -14.01
CA ALA A 352 -21.97 -10.02 -14.94
C ALA A 352 -21.33 -10.16 -16.35
N ASP A 353 -20.04 -9.81 -16.47
CA ASP A 353 -19.27 -9.78 -17.74
C ASP A 353 -19.87 -8.92 -18.87
N LYS A 354 -20.75 -7.98 -18.50
CA LYS A 354 -21.35 -6.96 -19.35
C LYS A 354 -20.47 -5.71 -19.41
N THR A 355 -19.28 -5.87 -19.99
CA THR A 355 -18.22 -4.86 -19.91
C THR A 355 -18.59 -3.55 -20.61
N GLU A 356 -19.27 -3.61 -21.76
CA GLU A 356 -19.73 -2.42 -22.49
C GLU A 356 -20.75 -1.61 -21.70
N GLU A 357 -21.69 -2.27 -21.02
CA GLU A 357 -22.68 -1.62 -20.18
C GLU A 357 -22.04 -0.99 -18.94
N ALA A 358 -21.04 -1.66 -18.34
CA ALA A 358 -20.24 -1.06 -17.27
C ALA A 358 -19.52 0.21 -17.78
N ALA A 359 -18.93 0.16 -18.97
CA ALA A 359 -18.25 1.29 -19.59
C ALA A 359 -19.19 2.47 -19.84
N LYS A 360 -20.40 2.22 -20.37
CA LYS A 360 -21.44 3.25 -20.58
C LYS A 360 -21.79 3.97 -19.28
N VAL A 361 -21.93 3.22 -18.18
CA VAL A 361 -22.20 3.81 -16.86
C VAL A 361 -21.02 4.67 -16.38
N LEU A 362 -19.79 4.18 -16.52
CA LEU A 362 -18.58 4.91 -16.09
C LEU A 362 -18.31 6.17 -16.92
N LEU A 363 -18.60 6.15 -18.22
CA LEU A 363 -18.46 7.32 -19.10
C LEU A 363 -19.50 8.40 -18.78
N ALA A 364 -20.69 8.01 -18.33
CA ALA A 364 -21.75 8.94 -17.92
C ALA A 364 -21.62 9.43 -16.47
N ALA A 365 -20.76 8.81 -15.66
CA ALA A 365 -20.58 9.18 -14.26
C ALA A 365 -19.89 10.56 -14.10
N PRO A 366 -20.22 11.32 -13.04
CA PRO A 366 -19.59 12.61 -12.78
C PRO A 366 -18.09 12.46 -12.50
N SER A 367 -17.33 13.52 -12.73
CA SER A 367 -15.88 13.60 -12.44
C SER A 367 -15.52 14.52 -11.28
N ASN A 368 -16.49 15.21 -10.68
CA ASN A 368 -16.27 16.13 -9.56
C ASN A 368 -15.86 15.37 -8.28
N PRO A 369 -14.66 15.61 -7.73
CA PRO A 369 -14.19 14.92 -6.53
C PRO A 369 -15.11 15.04 -5.31
N GLU A 370 -15.82 16.18 -5.15
CA GLU A 370 -16.73 16.40 -4.01
C GLU A 370 -17.94 15.45 -4.05
N ILE A 371 -18.39 15.08 -5.26
CA ILE A 371 -19.52 14.17 -5.47
C ILE A 371 -19.07 12.71 -5.31
N LEU A 372 -17.86 12.39 -5.78
CA LEU A 372 -17.35 11.02 -5.77
C LEU A 372 -16.89 10.55 -4.39
N ILE A 373 -16.61 11.47 -3.46
CA ILE A 373 -16.06 11.24 -2.11
C ILE A 373 -14.64 10.63 -2.16
N ASP A 374 -14.47 9.48 -2.81
CA ASP A 374 -13.18 8.84 -3.06
C ASP A 374 -13.00 8.48 -4.54
N GLY A 375 -12.38 9.38 -5.28
CA GLY A 375 -12.07 9.15 -6.69
C GLY A 375 -11.06 8.02 -6.95
N ASP A 376 -10.32 7.56 -5.93
CA ASP A 376 -9.36 6.46 -6.10
C ASP A 376 -10.08 5.12 -6.29
N GLU A 377 -11.16 4.88 -5.56
CA GLU A 377 -11.99 3.68 -5.71
C GLU A 377 -12.74 3.66 -7.06
N TRP A 378 -13.16 4.83 -7.53
CA TRP A 378 -13.68 4.97 -8.90
C TRP A 378 -12.63 4.63 -9.95
N TRP A 379 -11.39 5.07 -9.75
CA TRP A 379 -10.29 4.70 -10.63
C TRP A 379 -10.06 3.17 -10.64
N VAL A 380 -10.14 2.50 -9.49
CA VAL A 380 -10.01 1.02 -9.43
C VAL A 380 -11.02 0.35 -10.36
N GLU A 381 -12.29 0.74 -10.31
CA GLU A 381 -13.33 0.18 -11.19
C GLU A 381 -13.08 0.52 -12.67
N ARG A 382 -12.74 1.79 -12.98
CA ARG A 382 -12.40 2.23 -14.34
C ARG A 382 -11.25 1.44 -14.93
N ARG A 383 -10.18 1.21 -14.18
CA ARG A 383 -9.01 0.42 -14.60
C ARG A 383 -9.40 -1.01 -14.97
N ILE A 384 -10.26 -1.66 -14.18
CA ILE A 384 -10.66 -3.05 -14.46
C ILE A 384 -11.50 -3.10 -15.74
N VAL A 385 -12.47 -2.20 -15.90
CA VAL A 385 -13.32 -2.14 -17.10
C VAL A 385 -12.48 -1.79 -18.33
N ALA A 386 -11.58 -0.80 -18.25
CA ALA A 386 -10.69 -0.43 -19.34
C ALA A 386 -9.82 -1.62 -19.80
N ARG A 387 -9.24 -2.39 -18.87
CA ARG A 387 -8.47 -3.60 -19.21
C ARG A 387 -9.32 -4.68 -19.87
N LYS A 388 -10.55 -4.93 -19.39
CA LYS A 388 -11.48 -5.88 -20.03
C LYS A 388 -11.85 -5.44 -21.45
N LEU A 389 -12.11 -4.15 -21.68
CA LEU A 389 -12.40 -3.59 -23.01
C LEU A 389 -11.20 -3.74 -23.96
N MET A 390 -10.00 -3.42 -23.47
CA MET A 390 -8.76 -3.56 -24.23
C MET A 390 -8.53 -5.03 -24.66
N ASP A 391 -8.74 -5.99 -23.76
CA ASP A 391 -8.62 -7.41 -24.08
C ASP A 391 -9.73 -7.92 -25.03
N ALA A 392 -10.89 -7.24 -25.06
CA ALA A 392 -11.96 -7.47 -26.02
C ALA A 392 -11.76 -6.76 -27.38
N GLY A 393 -10.65 -6.02 -27.55
CA GLY A 393 -10.35 -5.29 -28.78
C GLY A 393 -10.96 -3.89 -28.89
N ASP A 394 -11.73 -3.43 -27.88
CA ASP A 394 -12.28 -2.06 -27.83
C ASP A 394 -11.33 -1.10 -27.10
N ALA A 395 -10.17 -0.87 -27.71
CA ALA A 395 -9.16 0.03 -27.17
C ALA A 395 -9.62 1.49 -27.08
N LYS A 396 -10.54 1.91 -27.97
CA LYS A 396 -11.03 3.29 -28.00
C LYS A 396 -11.89 3.59 -26.77
N THR A 397 -12.84 2.72 -26.46
CA THR A 397 -13.65 2.88 -25.24
C THR A 397 -12.79 2.66 -24.00
N ALA A 398 -11.84 1.71 -24.03
CA ALA A 398 -10.91 1.48 -22.93
C ALA A 398 -10.13 2.76 -22.56
N GLN A 399 -9.57 3.44 -23.57
CA GLN A 399 -8.84 4.69 -23.40
C GLN A 399 -9.76 5.77 -22.82
N ALA A 400 -10.97 5.94 -23.36
CA ALA A 400 -11.91 6.95 -22.88
C ALA A 400 -12.33 6.72 -21.41
N VAL A 401 -12.58 5.46 -21.02
CA VAL A 401 -12.91 5.09 -19.63
C VAL A 401 -11.75 5.41 -18.69
N ALA A 402 -10.51 5.09 -19.09
CA ALA A 402 -9.32 5.37 -18.30
C ALA A 402 -9.02 6.86 -18.20
N ALA A 403 -9.10 7.58 -19.33
CA ALA A 403 -8.90 9.02 -19.45
C ALA A 403 -9.89 9.87 -18.63
N GLY A 404 -11.11 9.37 -18.42
CA GLY A 404 -12.15 10.01 -17.61
C GLY A 404 -12.02 9.75 -16.11
N HIS A 405 -10.82 9.45 -15.61
CA HIS A 405 -10.60 9.18 -14.18
C HIS A 405 -10.79 10.42 -13.30
N SER A 406 -10.97 10.19 -12.00
CA SER A 406 -11.05 11.23 -10.97
C SER A 406 -10.19 10.92 -9.75
N ALA A 407 -9.12 10.13 -9.97
CA ALA A 407 -8.15 9.75 -8.94
C ALA A 407 -7.68 10.97 -8.13
N ARG A 408 -7.66 10.81 -6.80
CA ARG A 408 -7.31 11.86 -5.83
C ARG A 408 -5.87 11.74 -5.40
N THR A 409 -5.37 10.56 -5.05
CA THR A 409 -3.98 10.45 -4.58
C THR A 409 -3.00 10.55 -5.74
N THR A 410 -1.80 11.10 -5.46
CA THR A 410 -0.74 11.22 -6.46
C THR A 410 -0.43 9.89 -7.13
N GLU A 411 -0.37 8.79 -6.37
CA GLU A 411 -0.16 7.45 -6.91
C GLU A 411 -1.24 7.05 -7.93
N LYS A 412 -2.52 7.22 -7.58
CA LYS A 412 -3.63 6.84 -8.47
C LYS A 412 -3.75 7.73 -9.70
N ARG A 413 -3.44 9.03 -9.59
CA ARG A 413 -3.37 9.93 -10.74
C ARG A 413 -2.29 9.48 -11.73
N ILE A 414 -1.09 9.17 -11.23
CA ILE A 414 0.01 8.66 -12.07
C ILE A 414 -0.38 7.33 -12.73
N GLU A 415 -1.00 6.41 -11.97
CA GLU A 415 -1.46 5.13 -12.51
C GLU A 415 -2.50 5.32 -13.63
N ALA A 416 -3.45 6.24 -13.43
CA ALA A 416 -4.52 6.49 -14.37
C ALA A 416 -4.05 7.13 -15.66
N GLU A 417 -3.23 8.19 -15.56
CA GLU A 417 -2.64 8.85 -16.73
C GLU A 417 -1.69 7.91 -17.47
N PHE A 418 -0.89 7.12 -16.74
CA PHE A 418 -0.07 6.07 -17.36
C PHE A 418 -0.94 5.09 -18.15
N HIS A 419 -2.03 4.59 -17.58
CA HIS A 419 -2.85 3.59 -18.24
C HIS A 419 -3.53 4.13 -19.50
N ALA A 420 -4.08 5.35 -19.43
CA ALA A 420 -4.68 6.04 -20.58
C ALA A 420 -3.64 6.28 -21.69
N GLY A 421 -2.44 6.74 -21.35
CA GLY A 421 -1.35 6.97 -22.31
C GLY A 421 -0.82 5.67 -22.93
N TRP A 422 -0.71 4.60 -22.14
CA TRP A 422 -0.25 3.30 -22.63
C TRP A 422 -1.26 2.67 -23.60
N ILE A 423 -2.57 2.79 -23.33
CA ILE A 423 -3.60 2.35 -24.28
C ILE A 423 -3.50 3.14 -25.59
N ALA A 424 -3.39 4.48 -25.51
CA ALA A 424 -3.24 5.35 -26.67
C ALA A 424 -2.01 4.95 -27.53
N LEU A 425 -0.86 4.75 -26.88
CA LEU A 425 0.38 4.40 -27.56
C LEU A 425 0.31 3.01 -28.22
N ARG A 426 -0.14 2.00 -27.48
CA ARG A 426 0.02 0.58 -27.88
C ARG A 426 -1.13 0.01 -28.67
N PHE A 427 -2.34 0.52 -28.46
CA PHE A 427 -3.55 -0.07 -29.03
C PHE A 427 -4.26 0.87 -29.99
N LEU A 428 -4.01 2.19 -29.90
CA LEU A 428 -4.58 3.18 -30.81
C LEU A 428 -3.56 3.77 -31.79
N ASN A 429 -2.25 3.47 -31.62
CA ASN A 429 -1.16 4.08 -32.38
C ASN A 429 -1.22 5.62 -32.37
N ASP A 430 -1.61 6.20 -31.23
CA ASP A 430 -1.71 7.64 -31.02
C ASP A 430 -0.61 8.12 -30.07
N PRO A 431 0.61 8.39 -30.59
CA PRO A 431 1.71 8.85 -29.78
C PRO A 431 1.51 10.26 -29.22
N ALA A 432 0.67 11.10 -29.85
CA ALA A 432 0.41 12.47 -29.39
C ALA A 432 -0.44 12.48 -28.11
N GLU A 433 -1.53 11.69 -28.08
CA GLU A 433 -2.32 11.52 -26.86
C GLU A 433 -1.50 10.81 -25.77
N ALA A 434 -0.70 9.80 -26.13
CA ALA A 434 0.19 9.14 -25.19
C ALA A 434 1.19 10.11 -24.53
N GLU A 435 1.84 10.96 -25.33
CA GLU A 435 2.78 11.98 -24.84
C GLU A 435 2.11 12.91 -23.83
N ARG A 436 0.91 13.41 -24.14
CA ARG A 436 0.14 14.28 -23.25
C ARG A 436 -0.17 13.61 -21.92
N ARG A 437 -0.62 12.35 -21.95
CA ARG A 437 -0.97 11.57 -20.76
C ARG A 437 0.26 11.25 -19.90
N PHE A 438 1.34 10.78 -20.50
CA PHE A 438 2.57 10.53 -19.76
C PHE A 438 3.19 11.82 -19.19
N ALA A 439 3.02 12.97 -19.84
CA ALA A 439 3.42 14.26 -19.29
C ALA A 439 2.58 14.66 -18.05
N GLN A 440 1.28 14.39 -18.05
CA GLN A 440 0.42 14.60 -16.87
C GLN A 440 0.84 13.69 -15.69
N ALA A 441 1.18 12.43 -15.98
CA ALA A 441 1.76 11.53 -14.98
C ALA A 441 3.11 12.06 -14.45
N ALA A 442 3.99 12.53 -15.34
CA ALA A 442 5.31 13.05 -14.98
C ALA A 442 5.23 14.32 -14.11
N ALA A 443 4.25 15.19 -14.35
CA ALA A 443 4.09 16.46 -13.64
C ALA A 443 3.83 16.31 -12.13
N VAL A 444 3.30 15.16 -11.70
CA VAL A 444 3.02 14.86 -10.29
C VAL A 444 3.87 13.68 -9.76
N ALA A 445 4.81 13.17 -10.55
CA ALA A 445 5.65 12.06 -10.15
C ALA A 445 6.76 12.53 -9.19
N GLU A 446 6.83 11.93 -8.01
CA GLU A 446 7.78 12.33 -6.96
C GLU A 446 8.76 11.21 -6.59
N THR A 447 8.32 9.95 -6.66
CA THR A 447 9.15 8.80 -6.27
C THR A 447 10.06 8.35 -7.41
N PRO A 448 11.22 7.72 -7.12
CA PRO A 448 12.10 7.16 -8.14
C PRO A 448 11.39 6.27 -9.17
N ILE A 449 10.42 5.49 -8.71
CA ILE A 449 9.67 4.54 -9.54
C ILE A 449 8.75 5.28 -10.50
N SER A 450 7.96 6.23 -9.98
CA SER A 450 7.03 7.00 -10.81
C SER A 450 7.78 7.91 -11.79
N LEU A 451 8.88 8.53 -11.35
CA LEU A 451 9.75 9.35 -12.19
C LEU A 451 10.32 8.53 -13.35
N ALA A 452 10.91 7.36 -13.04
CA ALA A 452 11.47 6.47 -14.05
C ALA A 452 10.42 5.98 -15.04
N ARG A 453 9.25 5.54 -14.55
CA ARG A 453 8.17 5.04 -15.40
C ARG A 453 7.63 6.12 -16.32
N ALA A 454 7.26 7.27 -15.78
CA ALA A 454 6.69 8.35 -16.59
C ALA A 454 7.69 8.79 -17.67
N ALA A 455 8.95 9.04 -17.29
CA ALA A 455 9.99 9.43 -18.25
C ALA A 455 10.28 8.34 -19.30
N TYR A 456 10.39 7.06 -18.91
CA TYR A 456 10.60 5.97 -19.87
C TYR A 456 9.49 5.91 -20.93
N TRP A 457 8.24 6.04 -20.49
CA TRP A 457 7.09 5.96 -21.39
C TRP A 457 6.88 7.22 -22.23
N GLN A 458 7.25 8.41 -21.73
CA GLN A 458 7.40 9.58 -22.58
C GLN A 458 8.46 9.35 -23.68
N GLY A 459 9.57 8.67 -23.34
CA GLY A 459 10.57 8.23 -24.31
C GLY A 459 10.01 7.30 -25.38
N ARG A 460 9.25 6.27 -24.98
CA ARG A 460 8.56 5.36 -25.93
C ARG A 460 7.55 6.08 -26.82
N ALA A 461 6.81 7.06 -26.29
CA ALA A 461 5.88 7.86 -27.09
C ALA A 461 6.61 8.75 -28.10
N ALA A 462 7.69 9.40 -27.69
CA ALA A 462 8.53 10.21 -28.57
C ALA A 462 9.21 9.37 -29.67
N GLU A 463 9.67 8.15 -29.35
CA GLU A 463 10.17 7.19 -30.36
C GLU A 463 9.11 6.86 -31.40
N ALA A 464 7.89 6.53 -30.96
CA ALA A 464 6.78 6.21 -31.86
C ALA A 464 6.36 7.42 -32.73
N ALA A 465 6.59 8.64 -32.25
CA ALA A 465 6.40 9.87 -33.01
C ALA A 465 7.59 10.24 -33.93
N GLY A 466 8.66 9.44 -33.97
CA GLY A 466 9.87 9.75 -34.75
C GLY A 466 10.76 10.85 -34.16
N LYS A 467 10.51 11.27 -32.91
CA LYS A 467 11.22 12.35 -32.21
C LYS A 467 12.44 11.82 -31.44
N ALA A 468 13.44 11.33 -32.16
CA ALA A 468 14.58 10.61 -31.56
C ALA A 468 15.35 11.41 -30.49
N ALA A 469 15.56 12.72 -30.70
CA ALA A 469 16.26 13.58 -29.73
C ALA A 469 15.47 13.75 -28.43
N GLU A 470 14.15 13.96 -28.53
CA GLU A 470 13.26 14.05 -27.36
C GLU A 470 13.22 12.72 -26.62
N ALA A 471 13.07 11.61 -27.34
CA ALA A 471 13.09 10.26 -26.77
C ALA A 471 14.35 10.01 -25.94
N LYS A 472 15.53 10.36 -26.49
CA LYS A 472 16.80 10.26 -25.77
C LYS A 472 16.78 11.06 -24.47
N GLY A 473 16.33 12.31 -24.49
CA GLY A 473 16.24 13.15 -23.28
C GLY A 473 15.27 12.63 -22.22
N PHE A 474 14.18 11.96 -22.63
CA PHE A 474 13.29 11.25 -21.71
C PHE A 474 13.96 10.02 -21.08
N TYR A 475 14.70 9.22 -21.87
CA TYR A 475 15.44 8.10 -21.32
C TYR A 475 16.57 8.51 -20.38
N GLU A 476 17.27 9.60 -20.68
CA GLU A 476 18.31 10.13 -19.80
C GLU A 476 17.73 10.49 -18.42
N ARG A 477 16.52 11.09 -18.38
CA ARG A 477 15.82 11.36 -17.12
C ARG A 477 15.40 10.10 -16.39
N ALA A 478 14.86 9.09 -17.09
CA ALA A 478 14.52 7.82 -16.46
C ALA A 478 15.78 7.11 -15.90
N ALA A 479 16.89 7.18 -16.62
CA ALA A 479 18.17 6.56 -16.27
C ALA A 479 18.80 7.11 -14.98
N LEU A 480 18.40 8.31 -14.54
CA LEU A 480 18.79 8.88 -13.24
C LEU A 480 18.26 8.08 -12.04
N GLN A 481 17.35 7.13 -12.26
CA GLN A 481 16.76 6.27 -11.23
C GLN A 481 17.28 4.82 -11.39
N PRO A 482 18.56 4.54 -11.05
CA PRO A 482 19.23 3.29 -11.41
C PRO A 482 18.65 2.05 -10.73
N ILE A 483 18.02 2.21 -9.56
CA ILE A 483 17.41 1.08 -8.83
C ILE A 483 15.96 0.80 -9.24
N ALA A 484 15.38 1.61 -10.15
CA ALA A 484 14.02 1.43 -10.65
C ALA A 484 14.03 0.69 -12.00
N TYR A 485 13.08 -0.24 -12.19
CA TYR A 485 12.92 -1.08 -13.39
C TYR A 485 13.00 -0.26 -14.68
N TYR A 486 12.20 0.81 -14.76
CA TYR A 486 12.18 1.68 -15.94
C TYR A 486 13.43 2.52 -16.12
N GLY A 487 14.14 2.84 -15.04
CA GLY A 487 15.44 3.51 -15.12
C GLY A 487 16.51 2.57 -15.65
N GLN A 488 16.49 1.30 -15.23
CA GLN A 488 17.35 0.25 -15.78
C GLN A 488 17.05 -0.01 -17.27
N LEU A 489 15.78 -0.06 -17.68
CA LEU A 489 15.42 -0.18 -19.10
C LEU A 489 15.88 1.02 -19.93
N ALA A 490 15.72 2.24 -19.41
CA ALA A 490 16.17 3.45 -20.09
C ALA A 490 17.70 3.46 -20.26
N ARG A 491 18.42 3.05 -19.21
CA ARG A 491 19.87 2.87 -19.23
C ARG A 491 20.33 1.90 -20.31
N ALA A 492 19.69 0.74 -20.41
CA ALA A 492 20.01 -0.24 -21.42
C ALA A 492 19.73 0.31 -22.84
N LYS A 493 18.60 0.99 -23.06
CA LYS A 493 18.29 1.70 -24.31
C LYS A 493 19.33 2.75 -24.72
N LEU A 494 19.93 3.43 -23.75
CA LEU A 494 20.99 4.41 -23.98
C LEU A 494 22.38 3.77 -24.18
N GLY A 495 22.49 2.44 -24.19
CA GLY A 495 23.76 1.72 -24.25
C GLY A 495 24.59 1.86 -22.97
N GLN A 496 24.00 2.34 -21.88
CA GLN A 496 24.67 2.51 -20.60
C GLN A 496 24.63 1.19 -19.83
N ASN A 497 25.75 0.47 -19.83
CA ASN A 497 25.81 -0.87 -19.25
C ASN A 497 26.21 -0.92 -17.77
N SER A 498 26.38 0.21 -17.08
CA SER A 498 26.72 0.25 -15.65
C SER A 498 25.48 0.39 -14.76
N LEU A 499 25.53 -0.07 -13.51
CA LEU A 499 24.49 0.22 -12.51
C LEU A 499 25.08 0.98 -11.32
N PRO A 500 25.18 2.32 -11.38
CA PRO A 500 25.72 3.09 -10.27
C PRO A 500 24.74 3.11 -9.10
N LEU A 501 25.15 2.60 -7.95
CA LEU A 501 24.40 2.73 -6.70
C LEU A 501 24.84 4.00 -5.99
N ARG A 502 23.88 4.84 -5.60
CA ARG A 502 24.16 6.07 -4.84
C ARG A 502 24.57 5.70 -3.42
N LYS A 503 25.51 6.46 -2.86
CA LYS A 503 26.02 6.31 -1.49
C LYS A 503 25.93 7.66 -0.78
N ALA A 504 25.42 7.63 0.46
CA ALA A 504 25.37 8.76 1.36
C ALA A 504 26.75 9.08 1.97
N ALA A 505 26.92 10.31 2.44
CA ALA A 505 28.06 10.70 3.24
C ALA A 505 28.07 9.98 4.61
N GLU A 506 29.27 9.76 5.15
CA GLU A 506 29.46 9.21 6.49
C GLU A 506 29.55 10.35 7.53
N LEU A 507 29.06 10.10 8.74
CA LEU A 507 29.26 11.03 9.85
C LEU A 507 30.74 11.08 10.24
N SER A 508 31.22 12.24 10.68
CA SER A 508 32.53 12.32 11.34
C SER A 508 32.53 11.47 12.62
N ALA A 509 33.71 11.03 13.08
CA ALA A 509 33.79 10.18 14.28
C ALA A 509 33.10 10.80 15.52
N PRO A 510 33.27 12.10 15.85
CA PRO A 510 32.54 12.71 16.96
C PRO A 510 31.01 12.74 16.74
N ALA A 511 30.56 13.06 15.52
CA ALA A 511 29.14 13.09 15.19
C ALA A 511 28.52 11.68 15.23
N ARG A 512 29.28 10.66 14.85
CA ARG A 512 28.87 9.25 14.97
C ARG A 512 28.71 8.84 16.43
N THR A 513 29.67 9.15 17.30
CA THR A 513 29.55 8.90 18.75
C THR A 513 28.31 9.59 19.32
N ALA A 514 28.10 10.86 18.98
CA ALA A 514 26.93 11.61 19.44
C ALA A 514 25.59 11.01 18.94
N PHE A 515 25.57 10.47 17.72
CA PHE A 515 24.40 9.76 17.18
C PHE A 515 24.16 8.43 17.92
N ASP A 516 25.21 7.64 18.13
CA ASP A 516 25.14 6.35 18.82
C ASP A 516 24.73 6.51 20.30
N ASP A 517 25.02 7.65 20.91
CA ASP A 517 24.64 7.99 22.29
C ASP A 517 23.16 8.40 22.45
N ARG A 518 22.42 8.62 21.35
CA ARG A 518 20.99 8.93 21.43
C ARG A 518 20.22 7.77 22.06
N LEU A 519 19.28 8.09 22.95
CA LEU A 519 18.58 7.07 23.75
C LEU A 519 17.82 6.07 22.88
N PHE A 520 17.23 6.53 21.77
CA PHE A 520 16.52 5.63 20.86
C PHE A 520 17.48 4.68 20.11
N VAL A 521 18.69 5.13 19.74
CA VAL A 521 19.70 4.29 19.06
C VAL A 521 20.21 3.22 20.01
N ARG A 522 20.52 3.60 21.25
CA ARG A 522 20.87 2.65 22.32
C ARG A 522 19.71 1.69 22.61
N GLY A 523 18.47 2.18 22.60
CA GLY A 523 17.26 1.37 22.72
C GLY A 523 17.12 0.31 21.61
N LEU A 524 17.45 0.65 20.36
CA LEU A 524 17.50 -0.30 19.24
C LEU A 524 18.53 -1.41 19.49
N LYS A 525 19.73 -1.05 19.97
CA LYS A 525 20.79 -2.02 20.33
C LYS A 525 20.35 -2.92 21.48
N LEU A 526 19.68 -2.39 22.50
CA LEU A 526 19.11 -3.16 23.62
C LEU A 526 18.04 -4.15 23.15
N LEU A 527 17.12 -3.73 22.28
CA LEU A 527 16.11 -4.62 21.69
C LEU A 527 16.75 -5.74 20.89
N ALA A 528 17.79 -5.45 20.11
CA ALA A 528 18.51 -6.46 19.36
C ALA A 528 19.25 -7.45 20.28
N ALA A 529 19.95 -6.96 21.30
CA ALA A 529 20.64 -7.80 22.30
C ALA A 529 19.65 -8.70 23.06
N ALA A 530 18.45 -8.21 23.35
CA ALA A 530 17.36 -8.97 23.96
C ALA A 530 16.62 -9.91 22.99
N SER A 531 17.05 -10.03 21.72
CA SER A 531 16.38 -10.83 20.68
C SER A 531 14.93 -10.39 20.40
N LEU A 532 14.64 -9.10 20.52
CA LEU A 532 13.33 -8.47 20.35
C LEU A 532 13.28 -7.53 19.12
N LYS A 533 13.98 -7.87 18.03
CA LYS A 533 14.07 -7.05 16.80
C LYS A 533 12.72 -6.64 16.20
N GLU A 534 11.68 -7.46 16.37
CA GLU A 534 10.32 -7.13 15.90
C GLU A 534 9.73 -5.89 16.57
N LEU A 535 10.13 -5.59 17.81
CA LEU A 535 9.75 -4.36 18.50
C LEU A 535 10.58 -3.18 18.04
N ALA A 536 11.76 -3.40 17.44
CA ALA A 536 12.65 -2.35 16.95
C ALA A 536 12.18 -1.79 15.59
N LEU A 537 11.54 -2.62 14.74
CA LEU A 537 11.16 -2.22 13.38
C LEU A 537 10.30 -0.93 13.32
N PRO A 538 9.24 -0.75 14.14
CA PRO A 538 8.49 0.51 14.12
C PRO A 538 9.35 1.72 14.51
N LEU A 539 10.29 1.55 15.44
CA LEU A 539 11.20 2.61 15.87
C LEU A 539 12.20 2.97 14.76
N TYR A 540 12.73 1.98 14.03
CA TYR A 540 13.53 2.21 12.82
C TYR A 540 12.75 2.97 11.74
N ILE A 541 11.50 2.58 11.49
CA ILE A 541 10.64 3.22 10.48
C ILE A 541 10.38 4.68 10.85
N ASP A 542 10.01 4.94 12.10
CA ASP A 542 9.72 6.29 12.55
C ASP A 542 11.00 7.14 12.55
N ALA A 543 12.16 6.58 12.93
CA ALA A 543 13.45 7.25 12.86
C ALA A 543 13.85 7.60 11.41
N ALA A 544 13.69 6.66 10.48
CA ALA A 544 13.98 6.87 9.07
C ALA A 544 13.05 7.91 8.41
N LYS A 545 11.87 8.15 8.97
CA LYS A 545 10.96 9.24 8.55
C LYS A 545 11.34 10.58 9.15
N SER A 546 11.74 10.62 10.41
CA SER A 546 12.01 11.86 11.14
C SER A 546 13.40 12.44 10.91
N LEU A 547 14.41 11.61 10.65
CA LEU A 547 15.77 12.08 10.39
C LEU A 547 15.82 12.79 9.03
N THR A 548 16.23 14.06 9.03
CA THR A 548 16.35 14.90 7.82
C THR A 548 17.75 14.90 7.24
N ASP A 549 18.76 14.66 8.06
CA ASP A 549 20.16 14.54 7.65
C ASP A 549 20.44 13.16 7.04
N GLU A 550 20.88 13.15 5.78
CA GLU A 550 21.21 11.93 5.03
C GLU A 550 22.28 11.08 5.75
N ALA A 551 23.29 11.70 6.36
CA ALA A 551 24.35 11.00 7.06
C ALA A 551 23.86 10.32 8.36
N GLN A 552 22.86 10.91 9.03
CA GLN A 552 22.20 10.29 10.18
C GLN A 552 21.31 9.11 9.78
N VAL A 553 20.61 9.21 8.65
CA VAL A 553 19.87 8.06 8.09
C VAL A 553 20.84 6.94 7.70
N ASN A 554 22.04 7.30 7.21
CA ASN A 554 23.10 6.34 6.93
C ASN A 554 23.57 5.63 8.20
N ALA A 555 23.89 6.38 9.26
CA ALA A 555 24.27 5.83 10.56
C ALA A 555 23.18 4.95 11.21
N LEU A 556 21.89 5.27 11.01
CA LEU A 556 20.77 4.41 11.41
C LEU A 556 20.79 3.07 10.68
N GLY A 557 21.06 3.09 9.37
CA GLY A 557 21.25 1.89 8.56
C GLY A 557 22.44 1.05 9.02
N GLU A 558 23.57 1.70 9.31
CA GLU A 558 24.76 1.02 9.85
C GLU A 558 24.50 0.38 11.20
N THR A 559 23.67 0.99 12.05
CA THR A 559 23.19 0.36 13.30
C THR A 559 22.41 -0.93 13.01
N ALA A 560 21.51 -0.93 12.01
CA ALA A 560 20.80 -2.14 11.61
C ALA A 560 21.74 -3.22 11.03
N VAL A 561 22.81 -2.83 10.33
CA VAL A 561 23.87 -3.75 9.88
C VAL A 561 24.62 -4.37 11.05
N GLU A 562 25.07 -3.54 12.01
CA GLU A 562 25.79 -3.96 13.22
C GLU A 562 25.03 -5.05 13.98
N VAL A 563 23.71 -4.84 14.18
CA VAL A 563 22.87 -5.79 14.91
C VAL A 563 22.30 -6.92 14.03
N LYS A 564 22.71 -7.01 12.77
CA LYS A 564 22.25 -8.00 11.77
C LYS A 564 20.72 -8.01 11.61
N ASP A 565 20.12 -6.84 11.40
CA ASP A 565 18.69 -6.68 11.13
C ASP A 565 18.45 -6.26 9.68
N ALA A 566 18.39 -7.26 8.79
CA ALA A 566 18.15 -7.04 7.36
C ALA A 566 16.77 -6.41 7.10
N ARG A 567 15.76 -6.75 7.89
CA ARG A 567 14.39 -6.26 7.74
C ARG A 567 14.32 -4.76 8.02
N ALA A 568 14.93 -4.33 9.12
CA ALA A 568 15.10 -2.91 9.42
C ALA A 568 15.87 -2.19 8.32
N LEU A 569 16.96 -2.78 7.81
CA LEU A 569 17.76 -2.16 6.77
C LEU A 569 16.97 -1.93 5.48
N VAL A 570 16.17 -2.90 5.03
CA VAL A 570 15.25 -2.73 3.88
C VAL A 570 14.27 -1.59 4.14
N ALA A 571 13.67 -1.52 5.33
CA ALA A 571 12.70 -0.49 5.66
C ALA A 571 13.31 0.91 5.61
N ILE A 572 14.49 1.09 6.22
CA ILE A 572 15.25 2.35 6.19
C ILE A 572 15.59 2.72 4.75
N GLY A 573 16.20 1.81 3.99
CA GLY A 573 16.62 2.06 2.62
C GLY A 573 15.45 2.38 1.67
N LYS A 574 14.32 1.70 1.80
CA LYS A 574 13.12 2.00 1.00
C LYS A 574 12.58 3.40 1.30
N LEU A 575 12.49 3.79 2.57
CA LEU A 575 12.01 5.12 2.96
C LEU A 575 12.98 6.21 2.51
N ALA A 576 14.28 5.99 2.70
CA ALA A 576 15.33 6.91 2.27
C ALA A 576 15.31 7.12 0.75
N THR A 577 15.27 6.04 -0.03
CA THR A 577 15.24 6.13 -1.50
C THR A 577 13.95 6.76 -2.02
N GLN A 578 12.80 6.50 -1.39
CA GLN A 578 11.53 7.18 -1.69
C GLN A 578 11.60 8.70 -1.46
N ARG A 579 12.38 9.14 -0.46
CA ARG A 579 12.66 10.56 -0.15
C ARG A 579 13.78 11.17 -1.03
N GLY A 580 14.31 10.40 -1.98
CA GLY A 580 15.39 10.85 -2.87
C GLY A 580 16.81 10.69 -2.31
N LEU A 581 16.97 10.23 -1.07
CA LEU A 581 18.28 10.10 -0.41
C LEU A 581 19.15 8.99 -1.05
N ALA A 582 20.46 9.16 -0.98
CA ALA A 582 21.48 8.32 -1.61
C ALA A 582 21.81 7.02 -0.84
N LEU A 583 20.79 6.33 -0.30
CA LEU A 583 20.97 5.10 0.50
C LEU A 583 20.55 3.84 -0.27
N ASP A 584 20.93 3.77 -1.55
CA ASP A 584 20.54 2.67 -2.43
C ASP A 584 20.97 1.32 -1.85
N ALA A 585 22.21 1.19 -1.37
CA ALA A 585 22.71 -0.07 -0.81
C ALA A 585 21.92 -0.58 0.42
N HIS A 586 21.39 0.32 1.26
CA HIS A 586 20.56 -0.08 2.42
C HIS A 586 19.24 -0.68 1.98
N ALA A 587 18.69 -0.24 0.85
CA ALA A 587 17.48 -0.84 0.31
C ALA A 587 17.72 -2.29 -0.16
N TYR A 588 18.97 -2.76 -0.25
CA TYR A 588 19.37 -4.09 -0.76
C TYR A 588 20.41 -4.75 0.17
N PRO A 589 20.01 -5.17 1.40
CA PRO A 589 20.91 -5.82 2.35
C PRO A 589 21.47 -7.14 1.80
N THR A 590 22.73 -7.41 2.11
CA THR A 590 23.44 -8.66 1.78
C THR A 590 23.56 -9.62 2.97
N ILE A 591 23.04 -9.23 4.13
CA ILE A 591 23.11 -9.94 5.41
C ILE A 591 21.84 -10.73 5.75
N GLY A 592 20.83 -10.73 4.86
CA GLY A 592 19.47 -11.20 5.15
C GLY A 592 19.21 -12.68 4.86
N ILE A 593 20.15 -13.39 4.22
CA ILE A 593 20.03 -14.81 3.94
C ILE A 593 21.30 -15.50 4.45
N PRO A 594 21.20 -16.51 5.35
CA PRO A 594 22.35 -17.29 5.79
C PRO A 594 22.92 -18.12 4.64
N GLU A 595 24.17 -18.58 4.77
CA GLU A 595 24.73 -19.53 3.81
C GLU A 595 24.00 -20.88 3.88
N TYR A 596 23.84 -21.52 2.72
CA TYR A 596 23.24 -22.85 2.59
C TYR A 596 23.83 -23.58 1.37
N GLU A 597 23.84 -24.90 1.44
CA GLU A 597 24.22 -25.75 0.30
C GLU A 597 23.04 -25.93 -0.65
N THR A 598 23.29 -25.86 -1.96
CA THR A 598 22.24 -25.98 -2.97
C THR A 598 21.96 -27.43 -3.35
N PHE A 599 20.80 -27.69 -3.96
CA PHE A 599 20.43 -29.01 -4.47
C PHE A 599 20.79 -29.16 -5.94
N THR A 600 21.59 -30.16 -6.30
CA THR A 600 22.00 -30.40 -7.71
C THR A 600 20.92 -31.04 -8.58
N ALA A 601 19.83 -31.53 -7.98
CA ALA A 601 18.72 -32.20 -8.67
C ALA A 601 17.87 -31.26 -9.56
N VAL A 602 18.03 -29.95 -9.43
CA VAL A 602 17.35 -28.92 -10.21
C VAL A 602 18.36 -27.86 -10.66
N PRO A 603 18.07 -27.08 -11.73
CA PRO A 603 18.94 -26.01 -12.15
C PRO A 603 19.29 -25.05 -11.01
N GLN A 604 20.57 -24.74 -10.91
CA GLN A 604 21.06 -23.71 -9.99
C GLN A 604 20.64 -22.33 -10.48
N VAL A 605 20.16 -21.50 -9.56
CA VAL A 605 19.85 -20.10 -9.81
C VAL A 605 20.85 -19.20 -9.12
N GLU A 606 21.00 -17.99 -9.64
CA GLU A 606 21.96 -17.01 -9.11
C GLU A 606 21.63 -16.66 -7.66
N ARG A 607 22.66 -16.50 -6.80
CA ARG A 607 22.47 -16.03 -5.42
C ARG A 607 21.75 -14.67 -5.40
N ALA A 608 22.09 -13.78 -6.33
CA ALA A 608 21.42 -12.50 -6.50
C ALA A 608 19.90 -12.62 -6.75
N MET A 609 19.47 -13.70 -7.41
CA MET A 609 18.05 -13.96 -7.67
C MET A 609 17.32 -14.38 -6.39
N VAL A 610 17.94 -15.22 -5.55
CA VAL A 610 17.36 -15.61 -4.25
C VAL A 610 17.21 -14.39 -3.34
N PHE A 611 18.22 -13.50 -3.31
CA PHE A 611 18.12 -12.23 -2.59
C PHE A 611 17.04 -11.31 -3.17
N ALA A 612 16.91 -11.23 -4.49
CA ALA A 612 15.88 -10.42 -5.15
C ALA A 612 14.46 -10.87 -4.79
N ILE A 613 14.23 -12.19 -4.75
CA ILE A 613 12.96 -12.81 -4.34
C ILE A 613 12.73 -12.60 -2.84
N ALA A 614 13.66 -12.96 -1.95
CA ALA A 614 13.48 -12.83 -0.51
C ALA A 614 13.21 -11.38 -0.06
N ARG A 615 13.86 -10.41 -0.72
CA ARG A 615 13.57 -8.98 -0.53
C ARG A 615 12.12 -8.64 -0.85
N GLN A 616 11.59 -9.17 -1.94
CA GLN A 616 10.25 -8.90 -2.41
C GLN A 616 9.18 -9.65 -1.60
N GLU A 617 9.47 -10.89 -1.21
CA GLU A 617 8.54 -11.79 -0.52
C GLU A 617 8.38 -11.48 0.96
N SER A 618 9.48 -11.33 1.70
CA SER A 618 9.44 -11.17 3.16
C SER A 618 10.20 -9.96 3.68
N GLN A 619 10.89 -9.22 2.79
CA GLN A 619 11.86 -8.21 3.20
C GLN A 619 12.91 -8.76 4.17
N PHE A 620 13.29 -10.03 3.98
CA PHE A 620 14.20 -10.80 4.84
C PHE A 620 13.67 -11.10 6.26
N ASP A 621 12.36 -11.06 6.50
CA ASP A 621 11.77 -11.61 7.71
C ASP A 621 11.70 -13.15 7.61
N PRO A 622 12.47 -13.92 8.42
CA PRO A 622 12.44 -15.37 8.37
C PRO A 622 11.17 -15.96 8.98
N ARG A 623 10.40 -15.19 9.76
CA ARG A 623 9.18 -15.61 10.44
C ARG A 623 7.91 -15.14 9.73
N ALA A 624 8.04 -14.52 8.55
CA ALA A 624 6.92 -13.99 7.80
C ALA A 624 5.88 -15.08 7.49
N GLN A 625 4.61 -14.76 7.71
CA GLN A 625 3.47 -15.61 7.37
C GLN A 625 2.39 -14.77 6.69
N SER A 626 2.01 -15.13 5.47
CA SER A 626 0.92 -14.46 4.77
C SER A 626 -0.45 -14.94 5.24
N GLY A 627 -1.51 -14.17 5.00
CA GLY A 627 -2.88 -14.56 5.34
C GLY A 627 -3.37 -15.82 4.63
N VAL A 628 -2.75 -16.18 3.49
CA VAL A 628 -3.04 -17.42 2.75
C VAL A 628 -2.09 -18.58 3.10
N GLY A 629 -1.16 -18.37 4.03
CA GLY A 629 -0.33 -19.43 4.62
C GLY A 629 1.06 -19.60 4.00
N ALA A 630 1.55 -18.65 3.21
CA ALA A 630 2.94 -18.63 2.71
C ALA A 630 3.92 -18.35 3.86
N ARG A 631 5.12 -18.96 3.86
CA ARG A 631 6.01 -18.98 5.04
C ARG A 631 7.49 -18.64 4.74
N GLY A 632 8.08 -17.84 5.62
CA GLY A 632 9.51 -17.57 5.71
C GLY A 632 10.08 -16.63 4.66
N LEU A 633 11.41 -16.64 4.52
CA LEU A 633 12.19 -15.74 3.65
C LEU A 633 11.68 -15.70 2.20
N MET A 634 11.40 -16.87 1.64
CA MET A 634 10.98 -17.06 0.25
C MET A 634 9.46 -17.19 0.11
N GLN A 635 8.69 -16.98 1.20
CA GLN A 635 7.22 -17.14 1.24
C GLN A 635 6.74 -18.45 0.58
N MET A 636 7.35 -19.57 0.97
CA MET A 636 6.98 -20.87 0.41
C MET A 636 5.61 -21.31 0.93
N MET A 637 4.70 -21.65 0.01
CA MET A 637 3.46 -22.35 0.36
C MET A 637 3.79 -23.76 0.86
N PRO A 638 3.19 -24.26 1.96
CA PRO A 638 3.44 -25.60 2.49
C PRO A 638 3.35 -26.71 1.44
N ALA A 639 2.31 -26.69 0.61
CA ALA A 639 2.14 -27.66 -0.47
C ALA A 639 3.23 -27.58 -1.55
N THR A 640 3.69 -26.38 -1.88
CA THR A 640 4.80 -26.18 -2.83
C THR A 640 6.11 -26.66 -2.23
N ALA A 641 6.42 -26.27 -1.00
CA ALA A 641 7.60 -26.72 -0.27
C ALA A 641 7.67 -28.24 -0.15
N GLN A 642 6.54 -28.91 0.13
CA GLN A 642 6.48 -30.36 0.19
C GLN A 642 6.77 -31.02 -1.17
N ARG A 643 6.21 -30.49 -2.27
CA ARG A 643 6.47 -31.00 -3.62
C ARG A 643 7.94 -30.83 -4.00
N THR A 644 8.49 -29.63 -3.78
CA THR A 644 9.90 -29.34 -4.06
C THR A 644 10.83 -30.21 -3.21
N ALA A 645 10.53 -30.39 -1.91
CA ALA A 645 11.31 -31.25 -1.03
C ALA A 645 11.38 -32.70 -1.54
N ARG A 646 10.25 -33.23 -2.03
CA ARG A 646 10.21 -34.55 -2.67
C ARG A 646 11.05 -34.61 -3.94
N ARG A 647 10.99 -33.59 -4.80
CA ARG A 647 11.75 -33.54 -6.06
C ARG A 647 13.25 -33.49 -5.84
N VAL A 648 13.71 -32.80 -4.79
CA VAL A 648 15.14 -32.72 -4.44
C VAL A 648 15.56 -33.73 -3.37
N SER A 649 14.72 -34.73 -3.08
CA SER A 649 14.99 -35.83 -2.16
C SER A 649 15.44 -35.39 -0.76
N THR A 650 14.78 -34.38 -0.19
CA THR A 650 15.02 -33.90 1.18
C THR A 650 13.78 -34.07 2.07
N SER A 651 13.98 -34.07 3.38
CA SER A 651 12.88 -34.12 4.33
C SER A 651 12.06 -32.82 4.32
N TYR A 652 10.74 -32.97 4.39
CA TYR A 652 9.82 -31.85 4.52
C TYR A 652 9.45 -31.62 5.98
N ASP A 653 9.67 -30.39 6.46
CA ASP A 653 9.25 -29.93 7.78
C ASP A 653 8.61 -28.54 7.64
N THR A 654 7.36 -28.43 8.07
CA THR A 654 6.57 -27.19 7.90
C THR A 654 7.00 -26.10 8.88
N ASP A 655 7.48 -26.45 10.06
CA ASP A 655 7.86 -25.49 11.10
C ASP A 655 9.22 -24.85 10.77
N ARG A 656 10.13 -25.65 10.21
CA ARG A 656 11.42 -25.19 9.67
C ARG A 656 11.28 -24.14 8.56
N LEU A 657 10.11 -24.03 7.90
CA LEU A 657 9.88 -22.93 6.96
C LEU A 657 9.92 -21.55 7.63
N THR A 658 9.72 -21.44 8.94
CA THR A 658 9.77 -20.17 9.68
C THR A 658 10.82 -20.12 10.80
N SER A 659 11.30 -21.27 11.28
CA SER A 659 12.34 -21.35 12.31
C SER A 659 13.75 -21.52 11.75
N ASP A 660 13.89 -21.99 10.50
CA ASP A 660 15.17 -22.26 9.85
C ASP A 660 15.27 -21.49 8.51
N PRO A 661 15.83 -20.26 8.52
CA PRO A 661 15.97 -19.46 7.31
C PRO A 661 16.81 -20.11 6.21
N ALA A 662 17.83 -20.91 6.57
CA ALA A 662 18.68 -21.59 5.59
C ALA A 662 17.88 -22.68 4.86
N TYR A 663 17.07 -23.46 5.59
CA TYR A 663 16.17 -24.44 5.01
C TYR A 663 15.13 -23.82 4.07
N ASN A 664 14.51 -22.70 4.51
CA ASN A 664 13.53 -21.99 3.68
C ASN A 664 14.16 -21.45 2.39
N ALA A 665 15.33 -20.80 2.49
CA ALA A 665 16.05 -20.26 1.33
C ALA A 665 16.48 -21.38 0.36
N ARG A 666 16.97 -22.51 0.90
CA ARG A 666 17.37 -23.68 0.11
C ARG A 666 16.21 -24.29 -0.67
N LEU A 667 15.05 -24.46 -0.05
CA LEU A 667 13.85 -24.95 -0.74
C LEU A 667 13.30 -23.94 -1.75
N GLY A 668 13.29 -22.64 -1.41
CA GLY A 668 12.86 -21.59 -2.34
C GLY A 668 13.76 -21.50 -3.57
N GLN A 669 15.08 -21.62 -3.38
CA GLN A 669 16.06 -21.71 -4.48
C GLN A 669 15.74 -22.89 -5.40
N ALA A 670 15.50 -24.07 -4.83
CA ALA A 670 15.17 -25.26 -5.61
C ALA A 670 13.87 -25.08 -6.41
N HIS A 671 12.82 -24.53 -5.79
CA HIS A 671 11.57 -24.26 -6.48
C HIS A 671 11.75 -23.26 -7.63
N LEU A 672 12.58 -22.24 -7.44
CA LEU A 672 12.91 -21.32 -8.52
C LEU A 672 13.69 -22.01 -9.65
N GLY A 673 14.55 -22.97 -9.33
CA GLY A 673 15.20 -23.86 -10.30
C GLY A 673 14.20 -24.66 -11.14
N GLU A 674 13.15 -25.22 -10.50
CA GLU A 674 12.05 -25.91 -11.19
C GLU A 674 11.34 -24.97 -12.17
N LEU A 675 11.02 -23.74 -11.75
CA LEU A 675 10.38 -22.76 -12.63
C LEU A 675 11.27 -22.34 -13.80
N MET A 676 12.58 -22.21 -13.57
CA MET A 676 13.52 -21.92 -14.65
C MET A 676 13.57 -23.07 -15.67
N GLU A 677 13.47 -24.33 -15.22
CA GLU A 677 13.35 -25.49 -16.09
C GLU A 677 12.04 -25.44 -16.90
N ASP A 678 10.89 -25.27 -16.21
CA ASP A 678 9.55 -25.22 -16.80
C ASP A 678 9.43 -24.14 -17.88
N TRP A 679 10.06 -22.99 -17.67
CA TRP A 679 10.00 -21.84 -18.58
C TRP A 679 11.20 -21.70 -19.51
N LYS A 680 12.03 -22.74 -19.62
CA LYS A 680 13.21 -22.79 -20.50
C LYS A 680 14.17 -21.62 -20.28
N GLY A 681 14.34 -21.23 -19.01
CA GLY A 681 15.22 -20.16 -18.56
C GLY A 681 14.65 -18.74 -18.69
N SER A 682 13.37 -18.57 -19.03
CA SER A 682 12.76 -17.23 -19.12
C SER A 682 12.46 -16.64 -17.73
N TYR A 683 13.10 -15.51 -17.42
CA TYR A 683 13.01 -14.89 -16.09
C TYR A 683 11.63 -14.29 -15.84
N ILE A 684 11.07 -13.54 -16.79
CA ILE A 684 9.75 -12.93 -16.61
C ILE A 684 8.64 -13.97 -16.40
N LEU A 685 8.69 -15.09 -17.11
CA LEU A 685 7.70 -16.16 -16.99
C LEU A 685 7.87 -16.94 -15.69
N ALA A 686 9.12 -17.19 -15.26
CA ALA A 686 9.41 -17.84 -13.99
C ALA A 686 8.99 -16.96 -12.80
N PHE A 687 9.32 -15.66 -12.80
CA PHE A 687 8.92 -14.74 -11.72
C PHE A 687 7.41 -14.53 -11.69
N ALA A 688 6.76 -14.40 -12.84
CA ALA A 688 5.30 -14.36 -12.91
C ALA A 688 4.67 -15.65 -12.36
N SER A 689 5.26 -16.81 -12.65
CA SER A 689 4.77 -18.10 -12.17
C SER A 689 5.03 -18.33 -10.68
N TYR A 690 6.11 -17.78 -10.14
CA TYR A 690 6.39 -17.83 -8.71
C TYR A 690 5.26 -17.17 -7.91
N ASN A 691 4.82 -15.98 -8.36
CA ASN A 691 3.78 -15.21 -7.67
C ASN A 691 2.34 -15.63 -8.04
N ALA A 692 2.04 -15.88 -9.32
CA ALA A 692 0.67 -16.15 -9.80
C ALA A 692 0.39 -17.61 -10.17
N GLY A 693 1.40 -18.48 -10.16
CA GLY A 693 1.31 -19.86 -10.61
C GLY A 693 1.36 -20.00 -12.14
N GLY A 694 2.01 -21.08 -12.61
CA GLY A 694 2.22 -21.30 -14.05
C GLY A 694 0.94 -21.47 -14.88
N GLY A 695 -0.18 -21.84 -14.26
CA GLY A 695 -1.48 -21.91 -14.94
C GLY A 695 -1.99 -20.55 -15.40
N ASN A 696 -1.79 -19.49 -14.62
CA ASN A 696 -2.17 -18.13 -15.02
C ASN A 696 -1.23 -17.60 -16.10
N VAL A 697 0.07 -17.86 -15.96
CA VAL A 697 1.07 -17.45 -16.96
C VAL A 697 0.79 -18.06 -18.33
N LYS A 698 0.38 -19.34 -18.41
CA LYS A 698 -0.07 -19.96 -19.67
C LYS A 698 -1.23 -19.20 -20.31
N LYS A 699 -2.26 -18.85 -19.54
CA LYS A 699 -3.40 -18.05 -20.04
C LYS A 699 -2.95 -16.69 -20.58
N TRP A 700 -1.98 -16.05 -19.93
CA TRP A 700 -1.45 -14.76 -20.39
C TRP A 700 -0.60 -14.89 -21.65
N ILE A 701 0.15 -15.98 -21.81
CA ILE A 701 0.84 -16.29 -23.07
C ILE A 701 -0.19 -16.51 -24.19
N ASP A 702 -1.23 -17.28 -23.94
CA ASP A 702 -2.28 -17.56 -24.94
C ASP A 702 -3.02 -16.27 -25.35
N ALA A 703 -3.27 -15.37 -24.40
CA ALA A 703 -3.98 -14.11 -24.64
C ALA A 703 -3.12 -13.02 -25.30
N TYR A 704 -1.83 -12.93 -24.93
CA TYR A 704 -0.99 -11.77 -25.24
C TYR A 704 0.24 -12.09 -26.12
N GLY A 705 0.44 -13.36 -26.46
CA GLY A 705 1.63 -13.87 -27.12
C GLY A 705 2.72 -14.29 -26.13
N ASP A 706 3.64 -15.13 -26.62
CA ASP A 706 4.80 -15.59 -25.85
C ASP A 706 5.89 -14.52 -25.85
N PRO A 707 6.27 -13.95 -24.68
CA PRO A 707 7.23 -12.85 -24.62
C PRO A 707 8.68 -13.27 -24.91
N ARG A 708 8.91 -14.56 -25.16
CA ARG A 708 10.19 -15.09 -25.66
C ARG A 708 10.32 -14.98 -27.17
N ARG A 709 9.26 -14.56 -27.86
CA ARG A 709 9.25 -14.35 -29.31
C ARG A 709 9.58 -12.88 -29.63
N PRO A 710 10.33 -12.60 -30.70
CA PRO A 710 10.73 -11.24 -31.03
C PRO A 710 9.56 -10.33 -31.43
N GLU A 711 8.42 -10.91 -31.83
CA GLU A 711 7.21 -10.15 -32.18
C GLU A 711 6.47 -9.59 -30.96
N VAL A 712 6.80 -10.05 -29.75
CA VAL A 712 6.16 -9.63 -28.49
C VAL A 712 7.14 -8.77 -27.70
N ASP A 713 6.84 -7.48 -27.55
CA ASP A 713 7.62 -6.60 -26.66
C ASP A 713 7.46 -7.08 -25.21
N ALA A 714 8.58 -7.52 -24.61
CA ALA A 714 8.58 -8.07 -23.26
C ALA A 714 8.17 -7.04 -22.18
N VAL A 715 8.44 -5.75 -22.40
CA VAL A 715 8.04 -4.67 -21.47
C VAL A 715 6.53 -4.49 -21.53
N ASP A 716 5.95 -4.48 -22.73
CA ASP A 716 4.50 -4.45 -22.92
C ASP A 716 3.83 -5.71 -22.37
N TRP A 717 4.41 -6.90 -22.58
CA TRP A 717 3.87 -8.13 -22.02
C TRP A 717 3.81 -8.09 -20.48
N VAL A 718 4.86 -7.60 -19.83
CA VAL A 718 4.85 -7.38 -18.37
C VAL A 718 3.75 -6.39 -17.99
N GLU A 719 3.56 -5.29 -18.71
CA GLU A 719 2.49 -4.31 -18.44
C GLU A 719 1.07 -4.86 -18.68
N ARG A 720 0.93 -5.85 -19.57
CA ARG A 720 -0.33 -6.55 -19.83
C ARG A 720 -0.74 -7.51 -18.73
N ILE A 721 0.18 -8.00 -17.88
CA ILE A 721 -0.13 -8.91 -16.75
C ILE A 721 -1.34 -8.34 -15.97
N PRO A 722 -2.50 -9.03 -15.89
CA PRO A 722 -3.73 -8.45 -15.36
C PRO A 722 -3.68 -8.18 -13.87
N PHE A 723 -3.00 -9.06 -13.13
CA PHE A 723 -2.83 -8.93 -11.69
C PHE A 723 -1.81 -7.83 -11.41
N THR A 724 -2.27 -6.71 -10.85
CA THR A 724 -1.41 -5.58 -10.48
C THR A 724 -0.28 -6.00 -9.55
N GLU A 725 -0.57 -6.92 -8.61
CA GLU A 725 0.44 -7.51 -7.73
C GLU A 725 1.54 -8.21 -8.53
N THR A 726 1.18 -9.15 -9.41
CA THR A 726 2.16 -9.91 -10.21
C THR A 726 2.93 -9.04 -11.20
N ARG A 727 2.28 -8.05 -11.82
CA ARG A 727 2.95 -7.07 -12.69
C ARG A 727 4.04 -6.33 -11.93
N ASN A 728 3.69 -5.77 -10.78
CA ASN A 728 4.63 -5.08 -9.93
C ASN A 728 5.73 -6.05 -9.46
N TYR A 729 5.35 -7.27 -9.05
CA TYR A 729 6.28 -8.30 -8.59
C TYR A 729 7.37 -8.59 -9.64
N VAL A 730 6.99 -8.85 -10.90
CA VAL A 730 7.97 -9.10 -11.97
C VAL A 730 8.90 -7.91 -12.15
N GLN A 731 8.37 -6.69 -12.20
CA GLN A 731 9.18 -5.46 -12.31
C GLN A 731 10.16 -5.33 -11.13
N ARG A 732 9.69 -5.58 -9.90
CA ARG A 732 10.52 -5.53 -8.67
C ARG A 732 11.60 -6.60 -8.65
N VAL A 733 11.28 -7.84 -8.99
CA VAL A 733 12.29 -8.90 -8.96
C VAL A 733 13.34 -8.67 -10.04
N MET A 734 12.92 -8.23 -11.23
CA MET A 734 13.85 -7.89 -12.32
C MET A 734 14.80 -6.75 -11.93
N GLU A 735 14.30 -5.64 -11.36
CA GLU A 735 15.15 -4.52 -10.94
C GLU A 735 16.05 -4.91 -9.75
N ASN A 736 15.53 -5.69 -8.81
CA ASN A 736 16.28 -6.15 -7.63
C ASN A 736 17.43 -7.08 -8.03
N LEU A 737 17.21 -7.96 -9.01
CA LEU A 737 18.23 -8.87 -9.50
C LEU A 737 19.48 -8.14 -9.98
N GLN A 738 19.31 -7.05 -10.74
CA GLN A 738 20.46 -6.27 -11.24
C GLN A 738 21.22 -5.62 -10.08
N VAL A 739 20.51 -5.08 -9.09
CA VAL A 739 21.14 -4.47 -7.91
C VAL A 739 21.88 -5.53 -7.09
N TYR A 740 21.32 -6.72 -6.92
CA TYR A 740 21.99 -7.79 -6.18
C TYR A 740 23.19 -8.37 -6.91
N ARG A 741 23.19 -8.46 -8.25
CA ARG A 741 24.40 -8.83 -9.02
C ARG A 741 25.53 -7.84 -8.79
N ASN A 742 25.21 -6.54 -8.73
CA ASN A 742 26.18 -5.50 -8.37
C ASN A 742 26.69 -5.67 -6.94
N ARG A 743 25.79 -5.88 -5.97
CA ARG A 743 26.09 -5.97 -4.53
C ARG A 743 26.82 -7.25 -4.10
N LEU A 744 26.52 -8.40 -4.71
CA LEU A 744 27.00 -9.72 -4.27
C LEU A 744 28.11 -10.28 -5.16
N ASP A 745 27.99 -10.13 -6.47
CA ASP A 745 28.91 -10.77 -7.41
C ASP A 745 30.00 -9.81 -7.92
N GLY A 746 29.98 -8.55 -7.48
CA GLY A 746 30.84 -7.48 -8.01
C GLY A 746 30.56 -7.12 -9.48
N LYS A 747 29.48 -7.67 -10.07
CA LYS A 747 29.10 -7.45 -11.46
C LYS A 747 28.29 -6.17 -11.59
N SER A 748 28.94 -5.09 -11.98
CA SER A 748 28.27 -3.81 -12.22
C SER A 748 27.56 -3.72 -13.58
N THR A 749 27.75 -4.72 -14.45
CA THR A 749 27.13 -4.76 -15.77
C THR A 749 25.62 -5.00 -15.68
N LEU A 750 24.86 -4.00 -16.11
CA LEU A 750 23.42 -4.06 -16.27
C LEU A 750 23.07 -5.00 -17.42
N ALA A 751 22.22 -6.00 -17.15
CA ALA A 751 21.85 -7.03 -18.11
C ALA A 751 20.33 -7.17 -18.31
N ILE A 752 19.55 -6.18 -17.90
CA ILE A 752 18.09 -6.27 -17.84
C ILE A 752 17.43 -6.61 -19.19
N GLU A 753 17.91 -6.06 -20.31
CA GLU A 753 17.35 -6.38 -21.65
C GLU A 753 17.62 -7.83 -22.03
N ARG A 754 18.84 -8.33 -21.77
CA ARG A 754 19.19 -9.74 -22.00
C ARG A 754 18.34 -10.66 -21.12
N ASP A 755 18.10 -10.28 -19.86
CA ASP A 755 17.29 -11.08 -18.95
C ASP A 755 15.80 -11.07 -19.33
N LEU A 756 15.28 -9.96 -19.86
CA LEU A 756 13.93 -9.88 -20.42
C LEU A 756 13.76 -10.80 -21.64
N ALA A 757 14.76 -10.84 -22.52
CA ALA A 757 14.74 -11.68 -23.72
C ALA A 757 15.14 -13.16 -23.46
N ARG A 758 15.45 -13.52 -22.21
CA ARG A 758 15.97 -14.86 -21.90
C ARG A 758 14.93 -15.94 -22.14
N GLY A 759 15.39 -17.09 -22.63
CA GLY A 759 14.54 -18.22 -23.01
C GLY A 759 13.95 -18.11 -24.42
N ALA A 760 14.21 -17.00 -25.14
CA ALA A 760 14.06 -16.95 -26.59
C ALA A 760 14.94 -18.04 -27.23
N ARG A 761 14.36 -18.84 -28.12
CA ARG A 761 15.20 -19.69 -28.99
C ARG A 761 15.98 -18.75 -29.89
N ALA A 762 17.32 -18.86 -29.87
CA ALA A 762 18.10 -18.27 -30.95
C ALA A 762 17.52 -18.77 -32.26
N ALA A 763 17.18 -17.86 -33.18
CA ALA A 763 16.87 -18.26 -34.54
C ALA A 763 18.07 -19.08 -35.01
N VAL A 764 17.85 -20.36 -35.30
CA VAL A 764 18.84 -21.16 -36.00
C VAL A 764 18.96 -20.50 -37.37
N SER A 765 20.00 -19.70 -37.54
CA SER A 765 20.40 -19.20 -38.85
C SER A 765 20.79 -20.42 -39.69
N ALA A 766 19.82 -20.95 -40.44
CA ALA A 766 20.07 -21.85 -41.53
C ALA A 766 20.48 -21.01 -42.73
N GLU A 767 21.77 -20.63 -42.80
CA GLU A 767 22.50 -20.06 -43.95
C GLU A 767 23.82 -19.50 -43.41
N ALA A 768 25.02 -19.83 -43.87
CA ALA A 768 25.53 -20.75 -44.86
C ALA A 768 26.97 -21.04 -44.42
N GLN A 769 27.44 -22.27 -44.55
CA GLN A 769 28.87 -22.53 -44.72
C GLN A 769 29.03 -23.24 -46.07
N PRO A 770 29.97 -22.79 -46.93
CA PRO A 770 30.25 -23.47 -48.18
C PRO A 770 30.76 -24.90 -47.98
#